data_AF-A0A1H4PGD3-F1
#
_entry.id   AF-A0A1H4PGD3-F1
#
_cell.length_a   1.000
_cell.length_b   1.000
_cell.length_c   1.000
_cell.angle_alpha   90.00
_cell.angle_beta   90.00
_cell.angle_gamma   90.00
#
_symmetry.space_group_name_H-M   'P 1'
#
loop_
_entity.id
_entity.type
_entity.pdbx_description
1 polymer ?
#
loop_
_entity_poly.entity_id
_entity_poly.type
_entity_poly.pdbx_seq_one_letter_code
_entity_poly.pdbx_strand_id
1 'polypeptide(L)'
;MRLPDPGRSRVILVGTARYPGDDRLPDLPAVLGNVTGLAEHLTREDFGGFAARHCTVITDPDNSHQLGSRMAEIAEQAEDTLLVYYAGHGLVDDDGALYLGLSSTRAQRVAYSAMPLTMIDRVFRESPAIHNILILDCCFSGRAIEAMADPGSVVSGQIDIPGRYTLTSSAANETANAPLGAPHTAFTGELLRLLGDGLTDGPEFLTLAQIYRHLLRALNARGLPKPQRRGGGTVDDLALARNVAWTTGPHTVLPPAVARALREPVPQDRAEAIGMLVTLVKGSEPLLARAALEALTALTDDDSRSLASKATEALRDLRGQPAARPAPPPEPSVAPPAEPRAPERPKADEPPRRQLTSVGIDFGTTNSALATLENRSPFLVPNAEGTPTTPSVVAFAKSGEVFVGQSAKNQAVTNADRTFRSIKRRIGTDWKSPPIDGRRYTAQEIAARVLAKLKHDAEAGLNARITDVVLTVPAYFTDHQRQATKEAAEIAGLNVLRLLSEPTAAALASGLGTTDADVAVLVCDLGGGTFDVSLLECGMGIFEVKATSGDNELGGDDWDQRIVDHIAARFRRARGIDLQADRMALQRLREAAEQAKIALSSVQRTTIALPYITVSAEKEPLHLDEALTRAELESITADLLDRVRGPVTDVLREAGITAAQIDHVLFAGGAARMPAFLALVRELLDGATPKQRFSSNEIVAAGAALQAGVLRGEVQDTLLLDVNPVSLGIETKGGVFTRVIPRNTTLPIKRSEIFTTAEDNQPSIQVSVYQGEREIAKENRHLGTFELTGLPPAPRGVPQFEVTFDLDPNGVMHVSARDLGTGREQSLAISGGVGLSRDEIGRMVRDAERWTEEDQRRREEAELRNRAETSIYQLEAFIREHGGKFPFTMQGEARQAIDVLRTALAGTDSEAIRTAAADLDQVSQQIGVAIYRQRPSL
;
A
#
# COMPACT_ATOMS: atom_id res chain seq x y z
N MET A 1 -9.19 17.64 8.29
CA MET A 1 -8.25 18.30 9.23
C MET A 1 -9.03 18.66 10.48
N ARG A 2 -8.54 18.24 11.65
CA ARG A 2 -9.15 18.56 12.95
C ARG A 2 -8.05 18.78 13.99
N LEU A 3 -8.39 19.48 15.06
CA LEU A 3 -7.58 19.50 16.29
C LEU A 3 -7.71 18.17 17.05
N PRO A 4 -6.75 17.87 17.95
CA PRO A 4 -6.90 16.80 18.93
C PRO A 4 -8.14 17.03 19.78
N ASP A 5 -8.79 15.96 20.21
CA ASP A 5 -9.88 16.03 21.17
C ASP A 5 -9.30 16.47 22.52
N PRO A 6 -9.66 17.67 23.04
CA PRO A 6 -9.06 18.19 24.27
C PRO A 6 -9.34 17.33 25.50
N GLY A 7 -10.44 16.56 25.51
CA GLY A 7 -10.82 15.66 26.60
C GLY A 7 -10.07 14.33 26.57
N ARG A 8 -9.74 13.85 25.38
CA ARG A 8 -9.19 12.51 25.14
C ARG A 8 -7.70 12.49 24.77
N SER A 9 -7.10 13.66 24.61
CA SER A 9 -5.68 13.80 24.29
C SER A 9 -4.83 14.14 25.52
N ARG A 10 -3.54 13.80 25.48
CA ARG A 10 -2.55 14.09 26.53
C ARG A 10 -1.27 14.65 25.92
N VAL A 11 -0.63 15.57 26.64
CA VAL A 11 0.67 16.14 26.28
C VAL A 11 1.66 15.93 27.42
N ILE A 12 2.85 15.46 27.08
CA ILE A 12 3.99 15.29 27.99
C ILE A 12 5.14 16.15 27.44
N LEU A 13 5.51 17.20 28.16
CA LEU A 13 6.61 18.09 27.80
C LEU A 13 7.76 17.86 28.78
N VAL A 14 8.84 17.21 28.32
CA VAL A 14 10.03 16.91 29.12
C VAL A 14 11.14 17.88 28.75
N GLY A 15 11.69 18.59 29.72
CA GLY A 15 12.79 19.52 29.53
C GLY A 15 13.89 19.34 30.57
N THR A 16 15.09 18.96 30.14
CA THR A 16 16.27 18.88 31.02
C THR A 16 17.21 20.04 30.72
N ALA A 17 17.15 21.06 31.57
CA ALA A 17 17.91 22.30 31.48
C ALA A 17 19.18 22.29 32.35
N ARG A 18 19.21 21.53 33.44
CA ARG A 18 20.34 21.49 34.39
C ARG A 18 21.05 20.14 34.39
N TYR A 19 22.38 20.14 34.38
CA TYR A 19 23.21 18.93 34.41
C TYR A 19 24.27 19.00 35.52
N PRO A 20 23.85 19.02 36.81
CA PRO A 20 24.78 19.12 37.92
C PRO A 20 25.71 17.90 37.99
N GLY A 21 26.99 18.13 37.66
CA GLY A 21 28.07 17.21 37.99
C GLY A 21 28.91 16.69 36.81
N ASP A 22 28.60 17.02 35.56
CA ASP A 22 29.49 16.70 34.43
C ASP A 22 29.75 17.94 33.58
N ASP A 23 30.95 18.52 33.70
CA ASP A 23 31.34 19.78 33.02
C ASP A 23 31.28 19.69 31.47
N ARG A 24 31.13 18.48 30.92
CA ARG A 24 30.96 18.26 29.47
C ARG A 24 29.53 18.44 28.99
N LEU A 25 28.57 18.46 29.90
CA LEU A 25 27.15 18.71 29.62
C LEU A 25 26.81 20.09 30.19
N PRO A 26 26.97 21.17 29.41
CA PRO A 26 26.62 22.50 29.89
C PRO A 26 25.11 22.61 30.12
N ASP A 27 24.72 23.43 31.10
CA ASP A 27 23.32 23.77 31.34
C ASP A 27 22.70 24.44 30.09
N LEU A 28 21.45 24.10 29.81
CA LEU A 28 20.66 24.57 28.68
C LEU A 28 19.43 25.36 29.18
N PRO A 29 19.60 26.57 29.77
CA PRO A 29 18.50 27.32 30.38
C PRO A 29 17.33 27.61 29.41
N ALA A 30 17.62 27.68 28.11
CA ALA A 30 16.62 27.84 27.05
C ALA A 30 15.57 26.71 27.01
N VAL A 31 15.89 25.51 27.53
CA VAL A 31 14.98 24.36 27.58
C VAL A 31 13.79 24.61 28.51
N LEU A 32 13.95 25.37 29.59
CA LEU A 32 12.82 25.76 30.44
C LEU A 32 11.84 26.65 29.67
N GLY A 33 12.38 27.61 28.91
CA GLY A 33 11.57 28.45 28.03
C GLY A 33 10.83 27.63 26.97
N ASN A 34 11.47 26.61 26.40
CA ASN A 34 10.83 25.71 25.44
C ASN A 34 9.56 25.06 26.01
N VAL A 35 9.66 24.36 27.16
CA VAL A 35 8.54 23.59 27.71
C VAL A 35 7.42 24.49 28.26
N THR A 36 7.77 25.65 28.85
CA THR A 36 6.78 26.64 29.28
C THR A 36 6.04 27.24 28.08
N GLY A 37 6.77 27.68 27.05
CA GLY A 37 6.16 28.26 25.86
C GLY A 37 5.27 27.27 25.10
N LEU A 38 5.68 26.00 25.02
CA LEU A 38 4.87 24.96 24.36
C LEU A 38 3.62 24.63 25.17
N ALA A 39 3.73 24.55 26.50
CA ALA A 39 2.57 24.35 27.36
C ALA A 39 1.54 25.46 27.15
N GLU A 40 1.99 26.72 27.17
CA GLU A 40 1.14 27.88 26.93
C GLU A 40 0.44 27.79 25.56
N HIS A 41 1.18 27.62 24.47
CA HIS A 41 0.59 27.67 23.12
C HIS A 41 -0.31 26.49 22.79
N LEU A 42 0.04 25.28 23.24
CA LEU A 42 -0.72 24.07 22.97
C LEU A 42 -2.05 24.02 23.74
N THR A 43 -2.16 24.76 24.85
CA THR A 43 -3.34 24.73 25.73
C THR A 43 -4.17 26.01 25.77
N ARG A 44 -3.91 26.97 24.88
CA ARG A 44 -4.72 28.19 24.75
C ARG A 44 -6.16 27.82 24.35
N GLU A 45 -7.16 28.38 25.01
CA GLU A 45 -8.57 28.04 24.73
C GLU A 45 -9.01 28.38 23.29
N ASP A 46 -8.50 29.48 22.73
CA ASP A 46 -8.91 29.95 21.39
C ASP A 46 -8.19 29.23 20.24
N PHE A 47 -6.97 28.72 20.47
CA PHE A 47 -6.09 28.25 19.40
C PHE A 47 -5.37 26.92 19.66
N GLY A 48 -5.22 26.52 20.92
CA GLY A 48 -4.54 25.29 21.30
C GLY A 48 -5.35 24.04 20.97
N GLY A 49 -4.65 22.94 20.70
CA GLY A 49 -5.26 21.63 20.44
C GLY A 49 -5.55 20.80 21.69
N PHE A 50 -5.13 21.23 22.88
CA PHE A 50 -5.15 20.40 24.08
C PHE A 50 -5.73 21.14 25.29
N ALA A 51 -6.32 20.40 26.24
CA ALA A 51 -6.77 21.00 27.49
C ALA A 51 -5.59 21.25 28.45
N ALA A 52 -5.57 22.41 29.13
CA ALA A 52 -4.52 22.76 30.09
C ALA A 52 -4.29 21.69 31.18
N ARG A 53 -5.36 21.09 31.70
CA ARG A 53 -5.32 20.01 32.70
C ARG A 53 -4.72 18.68 32.18
N HIS A 54 -4.56 18.54 30.86
CA HIS A 54 -4.06 17.34 30.19
C HIS A 54 -2.64 17.55 29.60
N CYS A 55 -2.02 18.68 29.91
CA CYS A 55 -0.64 19.00 29.56
C CYS A 55 0.24 18.90 30.81
N THR A 56 1.18 17.95 30.81
CA THR A 56 2.11 17.75 31.93
C THR A 56 3.51 18.21 31.54
N VAL A 57 4.06 19.14 32.31
CA VAL A 57 5.44 19.60 32.18
C VAL A 57 6.32 18.90 33.21
N ILE A 58 7.39 18.27 32.76
CA ILE A 58 8.40 17.60 33.60
C ILE A 58 9.74 18.29 33.35
N THR A 59 10.27 18.94 34.37
CA THR A 59 11.53 19.68 34.29
C THR A 59 12.63 19.00 35.08
N ASP A 60 13.84 19.01 34.52
CA ASP A 60 15.06 18.47 35.11
C ASP A 60 14.91 17.05 35.72
N PRO A 61 14.26 16.08 35.03
CA PRO A 61 14.18 14.72 35.54
C PRO A 61 15.58 14.13 35.71
N ASP A 62 15.82 13.42 36.82
CA ASP A 62 17.13 12.87 37.19
C ASP A 62 17.16 11.33 37.20
N ASN A 63 16.03 10.67 36.92
CA ASN A 63 15.94 9.22 36.93
C ASN A 63 15.09 8.70 35.76
N SER A 64 15.70 7.86 34.91
CA SER A 64 15.07 7.35 33.69
C SER A 64 13.86 6.45 33.98
N HIS A 65 13.94 5.58 34.98
CA HIS A 65 12.85 4.68 35.32
C HIS A 65 11.65 5.43 35.89
N GLN A 66 11.87 6.41 36.78
CA GLN A 66 10.79 7.22 37.33
C GLN A 66 10.13 8.08 36.24
N LEU A 67 10.94 8.67 35.35
CA LEU A 67 10.43 9.41 34.20
C LEU A 67 9.60 8.50 33.29
N GLY A 68 10.11 7.33 32.91
CA GLY A 68 9.39 6.36 32.09
C GLY A 68 8.07 5.90 32.73
N SER A 69 8.06 5.57 34.02
CA SER A 69 6.85 5.19 34.77
C SER A 69 5.80 6.30 34.74
N ARG A 70 6.21 7.54 35.03
CA ARG A 70 5.32 8.70 35.03
C ARG A 70 4.76 8.99 33.63
N MET A 71 5.57 8.81 32.59
CA MET A 71 5.13 8.96 31.20
C MET A 71 4.11 7.89 30.81
N ALA A 72 4.31 6.64 31.24
CA ALA A 72 3.38 5.54 30.99
C ALA A 72 2.01 5.80 31.67
N GLU A 73 1.99 6.22 32.93
CA GLU A 73 0.75 6.57 33.66
C GLU A 73 -0.09 7.66 32.96
N ILE A 74 0.58 8.62 32.31
CA ILE A 74 -0.10 9.68 31.54
C ILE A 74 -0.56 9.13 30.18
N ALA A 75 0.27 8.32 29.54
CA ALA A 75 -0.01 7.71 28.25
C ALA A 75 -1.23 6.78 28.28
N GLU A 76 -1.41 6.01 29.36
CA GLU A 76 -2.58 5.14 29.57
C GLU A 76 -3.93 5.88 29.49
N GLN A 77 -3.94 7.20 29.70
CA GLN A 77 -5.14 8.03 29.69
C GLN A 77 -5.36 8.76 28.36
N ALA A 78 -4.48 8.58 27.37
CA ALA A 78 -4.58 9.21 26.07
C ALA A 78 -5.31 8.28 25.10
N GLU A 79 -6.52 8.64 24.69
CA GLU A 79 -7.32 7.82 23.75
C GLU A 79 -7.32 8.40 22.33
N ASP A 80 -7.12 9.72 22.16
CA ASP A 80 -7.12 10.37 20.86
C ASP A 80 -5.70 10.68 20.37
N THR A 81 -5.03 11.65 21.00
CA THR A 81 -3.67 12.04 20.65
C THR A 81 -2.77 12.05 21.88
N LEU A 82 -1.62 11.37 21.82
CA LEU A 82 -0.54 11.48 22.79
C LEU A 82 0.63 12.24 22.16
N LEU A 83 0.95 13.42 22.66
CA LEU A 83 2.11 14.22 22.25
C LEU A 83 3.20 14.13 23.30
N VAL A 84 4.37 13.62 22.94
CA VAL A 84 5.59 13.63 23.75
C VAL A 84 6.61 14.56 23.12
N TYR A 85 7.03 15.56 23.87
CA TYR A 85 8.12 16.47 23.52
C TYR A 85 9.28 16.28 24.49
N TYR A 86 10.50 16.20 23.96
CA TYR A 86 11.71 16.19 24.77
C TYR A 86 12.72 17.24 24.27
N ALA A 87 13.30 17.99 25.22
CA ALA A 87 14.43 18.87 24.97
C ALA A 87 15.53 18.74 26.03
N GLY A 88 16.78 18.74 25.57
CA GLY A 88 17.96 18.53 26.42
C GLY A 88 19.16 18.07 25.60
N HIS A 89 20.17 17.49 26.26
CA HIS A 89 21.30 16.87 25.57
C HIS A 89 20.88 15.55 24.93
N GLY A 90 21.20 15.39 23.65
CA GLY A 90 21.09 14.12 22.94
C GLY A 90 22.48 13.50 22.86
N LEU A 91 22.60 12.26 23.31
CA LEU A 91 23.87 11.54 23.43
C LEU A 91 23.79 10.25 22.64
N VAL A 92 24.93 9.83 22.10
CA VAL A 92 25.03 8.62 21.29
C VAL A 92 26.09 7.73 21.93
N ASP A 93 25.80 6.44 22.07
CA ASP A 93 26.77 5.46 22.54
C ASP A 93 27.66 4.93 21.39
N ASP A 94 28.58 4.02 21.73
CA ASP A 94 29.52 3.45 20.75
C ASP A 94 28.82 2.64 19.63
N ASP A 95 27.61 2.13 19.92
CA ASP A 95 26.78 1.36 18.98
C ASP A 95 25.87 2.27 18.13
N GLY A 96 25.89 3.58 18.37
CA GLY A 96 25.10 4.55 17.62
C GLY A 96 23.66 4.74 18.14
N ALA A 97 23.29 4.18 19.30
CA ALA A 97 21.97 4.33 19.88
C ALA A 97 21.79 5.71 20.53
N LEU A 98 20.60 6.31 20.33
CA LEU A 98 20.26 7.63 20.88
C LEU A 98 19.77 7.53 22.33
N TYR A 99 20.36 8.36 23.18
CA TYR A 99 19.99 8.55 24.59
C TYR A 99 19.62 10.01 24.86
N LEU A 100 18.60 10.19 25.69
CA LEU A 100 18.05 11.47 26.14
C LEU A 100 18.64 11.83 27.51
N GLY A 101 19.33 12.96 27.58
CA GLY A 101 19.96 13.47 28.79
C GLY A 101 18.97 13.82 29.90
N LEU A 102 19.33 13.43 31.11
CA LEU A 102 18.66 13.69 32.38
C LEU A 102 19.61 14.50 33.27
N SER A 103 19.10 15.12 34.34
CA SER A 103 19.91 15.96 35.23
C SER A 103 21.06 15.21 35.89
N SER A 104 20.93 13.89 36.04
CA SER A 104 21.95 13.00 36.60
C SER A 104 22.91 12.42 35.55
N THR A 105 22.71 12.71 34.27
CA THR A 105 23.46 12.12 33.16
C THR A 105 24.94 12.47 33.24
N ARG A 106 25.78 11.47 32.96
CA ARG A 106 27.24 11.58 32.86
C ARG A 106 27.66 11.24 31.44
N ALA A 107 28.33 12.16 30.76
CA ALA A 107 28.71 12.02 29.34
C ALA A 107 29.62 10.80 29.08
N GLN A 108 30.36 10.36 30.10
CA GLN A 108 31.21 9.15 30.04
C GLN A 108 30.46 7.83 30.28
N ARG A 109 29.21 7.87 30.75
CA ARG A 109 28.43 6.69 31.15
C ARG A 109 27.00 6.80 30.67
N VAL A 110 26.82 7.15 29.40
CA VAL A 110 25.52 7.47 28.79
C VAL A 110 24.52 6.32 28.98
N ALA A 111 24.91 5.08 28.65
CA ALA A 111 24.04 3.91 28.76
C ALA A 111 23.47 3.63 30.16
N TYR A 112 24.11 4.15 31.22
CA TYR A 112 23.70 3.92 32.61
C TYR A 112 23.11 5.15 33.30
N SER A 113 23.19 6.33 32.67
CA SER A 113 22.83 7.60 33.32
C SER A 113 21.92 8.50 32.48
N ALA A 114 21.64 8.13 31.23
CA ALA A 114 20.67 8.78 30.35
C ALA A 114 19.50 7.84 30.06
N MET A 115 18.40 8.38 29.54
CA MET A 115 17.22 7.59 29.15
C MET A 115 17.38 7.09 27.71
N PRO A 116 17.37 5.77 27.44
CA PRO A 116 17.40 5.28 26.07
C PRO A 116 16.11 5.67 25.34
N LEU A 117 16.20 6.02 24.06
CA LEU A 117 15.03 6.38 23.25
C LEU A 117 13.96 5.27 23.23
N THR A 118 14.39 4.01 23.28
CA THR A 118 13.50 2.83 23.31
C THR A 118 12.50 2.84 24.48
N MET A 119 12.77 3.60 25.55
CA MET A 119 11.84 3.76 26.65
C MET A 119 10.63 4.63 26.26
N ILE A 120 10.81 5.64 25.39
CA ILE A 120 9.69 6.42 24.83
C ILE A 120 8.86 5.54 23.89
N ASP A 121 9.51 4.65 23.12
CA ASP A 121 8.80 3.73 22.24
C ASP A 121 7.90 2.76 23.02
N ARG A 122 8.34 2.35 24.21
CA ARG A 122 7.51 1.55 25.13
C ARG A 122 6.29 2.34 25.61
N VAL A 123 6.46 3.61 26.00
CA VAL A 123 5.35 4.49 26.40
C VAL A 123 4.31 4.62 25.28
N PHE A 124 4.73 4.78 24.03
CA PHE A 124 3.79 4.84 22.91
C PHE A 124 3.10 3.51 22.62
N ARG A 125 3.77 2.37 22.83
CA ARG A 125 3.20 1.03 22.64
C ARG A 125 2.12 0.70 23.68
N GLU A 126 2.25 1.27 24.88
CA GLU A 126 1.33 1.09 26.00
C GLU A 126 0.17 2.12 25.98
N SER A 127 0.24 3.14 25.12
CA SER A 127 -0.78 4.17 24.94
C SER A 127 -1.98 3.65 24.11
N PRO A 128 -3.24 3.90 24.53
CA PRO A 128 -4.41 3.64 23.71
C PRO A 128 -4.68 4.72 22.63
N ALA A 129 -3.81 5.72 22.50
CA ALA A 129 -4.02 6.86 21.61
C ALA A 129 -3.99 6.46 20.13
N ILE A 130 -4.93 6.99 19.36
CA ILE A 130 -5.00 6.82 17.89
C ILE A 130 -3.79 7.49 17.20
N HIS A 131 -3.33 8.61 17.74
CA HIS A 131 -2.21 9.38 17.18
C HIS A 131 -1.10 9.56 18.22
N ASN A 132 0.12 9.15 17.89
CA ASN A 132 1.29 9.24 18.77
C ASN A 132 2.33 10.19 18.18
N ILE A 133 2.52 11.37 18.75
CA ILE A 133 3.41 12.39 18.22
C ILE A 133 4.64 12.50 19.11
N LEU A 134 5.82 12.33 18.52
CA LEU A 134 7.11 12.55 19.16
C LEU A 134 7.81 13.77 18.55
N ILE A 135 8.21 14.73 19.38
CA ILE A 135 9.03 15.86 18.98
C ILE A 135 10.33 15.86 19.79
N LEU A 136 11.47 15.75 19.11
CA LEU A 136 12.80 15.70 19.73
C LEU A 136 13.63 16.94 19.39
N ASP A 137 13.96 17.71 20.42
CA ASP A 137 14.81 18.90 20.35
C ASP A 137 16.12 18.68 21.12
N CYS A 138 16.99 17.84 20.54
CA CYS A 138 18.27 17.47 21.09
C CYS A 138 19.27 17.09 19.98
N CYS A 139 20.56 17.02 20.31
CA CYS A 139 21.60 16.62 19.36
C CYS A 139 21.37 15.19 18.84
N PHE A 140 21.71 14.95 17.57
CA PHE A 140 21.57 13.65 16.92
C PHE A 140 20.13 13.11 16.88
N SER A 141 19.12 13.98 17.07
CA SER A 141 17.72 13.59 17.15
C SER A 141 17.22 12.84 15.91
N GLY A 142 17.79 13.10 14.72
CA GLY A 142 17.51 12.36 13.49
C GLY A 142 17.82 10.86 13.56
N ARG A 143 18.63 10.40 14.53
CA ARG A 143 18.84 8.97 14.79
C ARG A 143 17.56 8.26 15.23
N ALA A 144 16.61 8.97 15.83
CA ALA A 144 15.28 8.42 16.11
C ALA A 144 14.54 8.01 14.83
N ILE A 145 14.80 8.68 13.71
CA ILE A 145 14.20 8.38 12.40
C ILE A 145 14.96 7.24 11.70
N GLU A 146 16.31 7.22 11.82
CA GLU A 146 17.16 6.16 11.27
C GLU A 146 16.98 4.83 11.99
N ALA A 147 16.85 4.82 13.33
CA ALA A 147 16.56 3.62 14.11
C ALA A 147 15.23 2.98 13.70
N MET A 148 14.24 3.79 13.29
CA MET A 148 13.00 3.30 12.71
C MET A 148 13.15 2.82 11.25
N ALA A 149 14.24 3.17 10.55
CA ALA A 149 14.49 2.88 9.13
C ALA A 149 15.31 1.61 8.90
N ASP A 150 15.93 1.07 9.95
CA ASP A 150 16.80 -0.10 9.90
C ASP A 150 16.03 -1.37 10.35
N PRO A 151 15.68 -2.29 9.42
CA PRO A 151 15.08 -3.57 9.77
C PRO A 151 16.07 -4.54 10.43
N GLY A 152 17.36 -4.20 10.46
CA GLY A 152 18.48 -5.04 10.91
C GLY A 152 19.03 -4.73 12.30
N SER A 153 18.50 -3.73 13.02
CA SER A 153 18.90 -3.45 14.40
C SER A 153 18.48 -4.62 15.32
N VAL A 154 19.45 -5.46 15.70
CA VAL A 154 19.28 -6.64 16.58
C VAL A 154 19.04 -6.24 18.05
N VAL A 155 18.84 -4.96 18.37
CA VAL A 155 18.48 -4.51 19.71
C VAL A 155 16.95 -4.37 19.81
N SER A 156 16.33 -5.49 20.19
CA SER A 156 14.98 -5.64 20.79
C SER A 156 13.99 -4.45 20.74
N GLY A 157 12.88 -4.61 20.00
CA GLY A 157 11.59 -4.06 20.42
C GLY A 157 10.99 -2.89 19.63
N GLN A 158 11.52 -2.52 18.46
CA GLN A 158 10.97 -1.44 17.62
C GLN A 158 10.19 -1.98 16.42
N ILE A 159 9.03 -2.57 16.69
CA ILE A 159 7.95 -2.71 15.69
C ILE A 159 7.41 -1.30 15.41
N ASP A 160 7.18 -0.97 14.13
CA ASP A 160 6.59 0.31 13.69
C ASP A 160 5.30 0.59 14.47
N ILE A 161 5.23 1.75 15.14
CA ILE A 161 4.10 2.10 16.03
C ILE A 161 3.02 2.75 15.15
N PRO A 162 1.84 2.13 14.98
CA PRO A 162 0.78 2.67 14.13
C PRO A 162 0.37 4.08 14.59
N GLY A 163 0.16 4.98 13.64
CA GLY A 163 -0.23 6.36 13.94
C GLY A 163 0.88 7.22 14.55
N ARG A 164 2.15 6.78 14.52
CA ARG A 164 3.28 7.55 15.04
C ARG A 164 3.76 8.62 14.05
N TYR A 165 3.93 9.84 14.54
CA TYR A 165 4.59 10.93 13.86
C TYR A 165 5.80 11.39 14.67
N THR A 166 6.99 11.38 14.09
CA THR A 166 8.23 11.82 14.73
C THR A 166 8.79 13.03 14.01
N LEU A 167 9.04 14.11 14.74
CA LEU A 167 9.68 15.34 14.28
C LEU A 167 10.95 15.59 15.09
N THR A 168 12.05 15.88 14.41
CA THR A 168 13.38 16.01 15.02
C THR A 168 14.00 17.36 14.65
N SER A 169 14.76 17.94 15.56
CA SER A 169 15.40 19.25 15.42
C SER A 169 16.65 19.26 14.53
N SER A 170 17.27 18.10 14.31
CA SER A 170 18.56 17.95 13.63
C SER A 170 18.65 16.60 12.92
N ALA A 171 19.55 16.49 11.93
CA ALA A 171 19.89 15.22 11.31
C ALA A 171 20.62 14.27 12.29
N ALA A 172 20.70 12.99 11.95
CA ALA A 172 21.30 11.94 12.80
C ALA A 172 22.79 12.15 13.15
N ASN A 173 23.49 12.96 12.36
CA ASN A 173 24.89 13.31 12.49
C ASN A 173 25.11 14.80 12.79
N GLU A 174 24.06 15.56 13.08
CA GLU A 174 24.13 17.00 13.39
C GLU A 174 23.77 17.28 14.86
N THR A 175 24.37 18.33 15.42
CA THR A 175 24.04 18.83 16.76
C THR A 175 22.90 19.83 16.69
N ALA A 176 21.94 19.73 17.60
CA ALA A 176 20.90 20.75 17.77
C ALA A 176 21.52 22.05 18.31
N ASN A 177 20.89 23.19 18.02
CA ASN A 177 21.41 24.50 18.38
C ASN A 177 20.59 25.16 19.49
N ALA A 178 21.24 25.46 20.61
CA ALA A 178 20.72 26.30 21.69
C ALA A 178 21.58 27.58 21.78
N PRO A 179 21.16 28.69 21.16
CA PRO A 179 21.98 29.90 21.14
C PRO A 179 22.20 30.46 22.56
N LEU A 180 23.43 30.86 22.86
CA LEU A 180 23.81 31.35 24.19
C LEU A 180 22.98 32.60 24.55
N GLY A 181 22.30 32.56 25.69
CA GLY A 181 21.46 33.66 26.19
C GLY A 181 20.11 33.82 25.49
N ALA A 182 19.75 32.96 24.52
CA ALA A 182 18.42 32.96 23.93
C ALA A 182 17.38 32.36 24.88
N PRO A 183 16.12 32.84 24.84
CA PRO A 183 15.05 32.33 25.69
C PRO A 183 14.60 30.91 25.30
N HIS A 184 14.87 30.50 24.06
CA HIS A 184 14.49 29.20 23.49
C HIS A 184 15.63 28.65 22.63
N THR A 185 15.65 27.33 22.48
CA THR A 185 16.45 26.64 21.45
C THR A 185 16.08 27.12 20.04
N ALA A 186 16.97 26.93 19.06
CA ALA A 186 16.73 27.39 17.70
C ALA A 186 15.50 26.75 17.05
N PHE A 187 15.32 25.43 17.22
CA PHE A 187 14.19 24.69 16.68
C PHE A 187 12.88 25.06 17.38
N THR A 188 12.84 24.97 18.72
CA THR A 188 11.59 25.25 19.45
C THR A 188 11.24 26.73 19.43
N GLY A 189 12.21 27.64 19.40
CA GLY A 189 11.95 29.06 19.23
C GLY A 189 11.21 29.37 17.92
N GLU A 190 11.58 28.72 16.81
CA GLU A 190 10.87 28.87 15.54
C GLU A 190 9.49 28.21 15.56
N LEU A 191 9.34 27.07 16.24
CA LEU A 191 8.04 26.43 16.46
C LEU A 191 7.10 27.31 17.26
N LEU A 192 7.57 27.90 18.37
CA LEU A 192 6.79 28.82 19.21
C LEU A 192 6.41 30.07 18.42
N ARG A 193 7.34 30.60 17.61
CA ARG A 193 7.04 31.72 16.72
C ARG A 193 5.92 31.38 15.73
N LEU A 194 5.97 30.20 15.11
CA LEU A 194 4.89 29.74 14.23
C LEU A 194 3.55 29.58 14.95
N LEU A 195 3.55 28.99 16.15
CA LEU A 195 2.33 28.78 16.94
C LEU A 195 1.76 30.09 17.50
N GLY A 196 2.61 31.08 17.77
CA GLY A 196 2.22 32.39 18.31
C GLY A 196 1.80 33.39 17.24
N ASP A 197 2.58 33.51 16.16
CA ASP A 197 2.34 34.47 15.09
C ASP A 197 1.36 33.93 14.04
N GLY A 198 1.37 32.62 13.78
CA GLY A 198 0.64 31.99 12.70
C GLY A 198 1.25 32.22 11.30
N LEU A 199 0.54 31.73 10.27
CA LEU A 199 0.85 31.92 8.85
C LEU A 199 -0.17 32.87 8.24
N THR A 200 0.26 34.07 7.83
CA THR A 200 -0.62 35.17 7.37
C THR A 200 -1.50 34.81 6.15
N ASP A 201 -1.02 33.91 5.28
CA ASP A 201 -1.77 33.35 4.15
C ASP A 201 -2.00 31.83 4.30
N GLY A 202 -1.87 31.32 5.52
CA GLY A 202 -2.00 29.90 5.84
C GLY A 202 -3.44 29.49 6.13
N PRO A 203 -3.75 28.18 6.09
CA PRO A 203 -5.09 27.68 6.40
C PRO A 203 -5.44 27.83 7.88
N GLU A 204 -6.72 27.62 8.22
CA GLU A 204 -7.28 27.72 9.58
C GLU A 204 -6.52 26.88 10.64
N PHE A 205 -5.98 25.72 10.25
CA PHE A 205 -5.30 24.80 11.14
C PHE A 205 -3.83 24.62 10.75
N LEU A 206 -2.93 24.64 11.73
CA LEU A 206 -1.52 24.32 11.57
C LEU A 206 -1.31 22.82 11.71
N THR A 207 -1.25 22.12 10.58
CA THR A 207 -1.01 20.67 10.54
C THR A 207 0.45 20.32 10.78
N LEU A 208 0.72 19.10 11.23
CA LEU A 208 2.09 18.59 11.41
C LEU A 208 2.94 18.73 10.13
N ALA A 209 2.35 18.46 8.96
CA ALA A 209 3.02 18.66 7.67
C ALA A 209 3.35 20.14 7.35
N GLN A 210 2.48 21.07 7.76
CA GLN A 210 2.71 22.50 7.57
C GLN A 210 3.76 23.04 8.53
N ILE A 211 3.69 22.62 9.80
CA ILE A 211 4.68 22.93 10.83
C ILE A 211 6.05 22.49 10.37
N TYR A 212 6.20 21.24 9.90
CA TYR A 212 7.47 20.75 9.35
C TYR A 212 7.97 21.59 8.16
N ARG A 213 7.11 21.87 7.16
CA ARG A 213 7.51 22.66 5.99
C ARG A 213 7.98 24.07 6.35
N HIS A 214 7.30 24.70 7.31
CA HIS A 214 7.69 26.02 7.81
C HIS A 214 9.03 25.96 8.53
N LEU A 215 9.18 25.06 9.49
CA LEU A 215 10.42 24.86 10.25
C LEU A 215 11.60 24.57 9.34
N LEU A 216 11.43 23.68 8.36
CA LEU A 216 12.48 23.34 7.39
C LEU A 216 12.93 24.56 6.60
N ARG A 217 11.99 25.38 6.11
CA ARG A 217 12.31 26.60 5.36
C ARG A 217 13.00 27.65 6.24
N ALA A 218 12.44 27.93 7.41
CA ALA A 218 12.91 28.99 8.30
C ALA A 218 14.30 28.68 8.89
N LEU A 219 14.53 27.43 9.31
CA LEU A 219 15.82 26.99 9.84
C LEU A 219 16.88 26.94 8.74
N ASN A 220 16.55 26.42 7.55
CA ASN A 220 17.47 26.38 6.41
C ASN A 220 17.87 27.79 5.94
N ALA A 221 16.94 28.73 5.89
CA ALA A 221 17.21 30.13 5.52
C ALA A 221 18.21 30.81 6.48
N ARG A 222 18.29 30.34 7.72
CA ARG A 222 19.18 30.86 8.76
C ARG A 222 20.48 30.04 8.92
N GLY A 223 20.68 29.02 8.06
CA GLY A 223 21.83 28.11 8.16
C GLY A 223 21.85 27.27 9.45
N LEU A 224 20.68 27.03 10.04
CA LEU A 224 20.51 26.25 11.27
C LEU A 224 20.28 24.75 10.94
N PRO A 225 20.49 23.84 11.91
CA PRO A 225 20.27 22.40 11.73
C PRO A 225 18.91 22.11 11.11
N LYS A 226 18.89 21.19 10.13
CA LYS A 226 17.69 20.89 9.36
C LYS A 226 16.81 19.92 10.14
N PRO A 227 15.53 20.25 10.37
CA PRO A 227 14.62 19.30 11.00
C PRO A 227 14.34 18.14 10.04
N GLN A 228 14.12 16.95 10.60
CA GLN A 228 13.67 15.78 9.85
C GLN A 228 12.34 15.29 10.42
N ARG A 229 11.54 14.64 9.58
CA ARG A 229 10.28 14.02 10.01
C ARG A 229 10.16 12.58 9.53
N ARG A 230 9.40 11.77 10.27
CA ARG A 230 8.94 10.45 9.87
C ARG A 230 7.50 10.25 10.33
N GLY A 231 6.66 9.79 9.42
CA GLY A 231 5.22 9.64 9.59
C GLY A 231 4.54 9.88 8.24
N GLY A 232 3.44 9.19 7.97
CA GLY A 232 2.69 9.30 6.72
C GLY A 232 1.23 8.88 6.91
N GLY A 233 0.36 9.29 5.97
CA GLY A 233 -1.08 9.04 6.04
C GLY A 233 -1.86 10.15 6.76
N THR A 234 -2.90 9.80 7.51
CA THR A 234 -3.86 10.73 8.14
C THR A 234 -3.28 11.61 9.26
N VAL A 235 -2.13 11.24 9.83
CA VAL A 235 -1.48 11.99 10.92
C VAL A 235 -0.83 13.28 10.42
N ASP A 236 -0.42 13.35 9.15
CA ASP A 236 0.13 14.58 8.56
C ASP A 236 -0.89 15.73 8.51
N ASP A 237 -2.18 15.38 8.46
CA ASP A 237 -3.33 16.28 8.43
C ASP A 237 -3.90 16.56 9.83
N LEU A 238 -3.32 15.96 10.89
CA LEU A 238 -3.63 16.29 12.28
C LEU A 238 -3.04 17.66 12.60
N ALA A 239 -3.89 18.55 13.11
CA ALA A 239 -3.48 19.88 13.54
C ALA A 239 -2.93 19.85 14.98
N LEU A 240 -1.87 20.59 15.26
CA LEU A 240 -1.43 20.83 16.65
C LEU A 240 -2.09 22.06 17.27
N ALA A 241 -2.43 23.04 16.44
CA ALA A 241 -3.06 24.29 16.84
C ALA A 241 -3.84 24.90 15.66
N ARG A 242 -4.78 25.80 15.97
CA ARG A 242 -5.33 26.73 14.98
C ARG A 242 -4.27 27.78 14.64
N ASN A 243 -4.31 28.24 13.41
CA ASN A 243 -3.45 29.29 12.92
C ASN A 243 -3.87 30.63 13.53
N VAL A 244 -3.05 31.24 14.38
CA VAL A 244 -3.38 32.52 15.05
C VAL A 244 -3.51 33.68 14.05
N ALA A 245 -2.76 33.63 12.94
CA ALA A 245 -2.88 34.59 11.85
C ALA A 245 -4.12 34.36 10.97
N TRP A 246 -4.89 33.28 11.22
CA TRP A 246 -6.19 33.09 10.63
C TRP A 246 -7.18 34.10 11.21
N THR A 247 -7.08 35.34 10.77
CA THR A 247 -8.26 36.21 10.73
C THR A 247 -9.27 35.51 9.85
N THR A 248 -10.52 35.34 10.30
CA THR A 248 -11.60 34.88 9.42
C THR A 248 -11.49 35.67 8.12
N GLY A 249 -11.00 35.00 7.07
CA GLY A 249 -10.51 35.68 5.88
C GLY A 249 -11.63 36.48 5.22
N PRO A 250 -11.30 37.35 4.27
CA PRO A 250 -12.25 38.20 3.57
C PRO A 250 -13.22 37.38 2.70
N HIS A 251 -14.21 36.79 3.33
CA HIS A 251 -15.53 36.55 2.81
C HIS A 251 -16.57 37.21 3.75
N THR A 252 -16.37 38.50 4.05
CA THR A 252 -17.52 39.39 4.26
C THR A 252 -18.04 39.79 2.87
N VAL A 253 -18.64 38.82 2.18
CA VAL A 253 -19.43 39.11 0.97
C VAL A 253 -20.83 39.60 1.37
N LEU A 254 -21.27 39.36 2.61
CA LEU A 254 -22.44 40.05 3.15
C LEU A 254 -22.04 41.47 3.57
N PRO A 255 -22.81 42.51 3.17
CA PRO A 255 -22.58 43.87 3.62
C PRO A 255 -22.44 43.94 5.14
N PRO A 256 -21.51 44.74 5.69
CA PRO A 256 -21.22 44.78 7.13
C PRO A 256 -22.45 45.00 8.01
N ALA A 257 -23.44 45.74 7.53
CA ALA A 257 -24.71 45.94 8.21
C ALA A 257 -25.50 44.63 8.40
N VAL A 258 -25.54 43.77 7.37
CA VAL A 258 -26.23 42.47 7.40
C VAL A 258 -25.45 41.48 8.27
N ALA A 259 -24.12 41.45 8.12
CA ALA A 259 -23.25 40.57 8.90
C ALA A 259 -23.22 40.94 10.40
N ARG A 260 -23.45 42.21 10.75
CA ARG A 260 -23.63 42.67 12.13
C ARG A 260 -24.99 42.27 12.67
N ALA A 261 -26.06 42.55 11.92
CA ALA A 261 -27.43 42.21 12.32
C ALA A 261 -27.60 40.71 12.60
N LEU A 262 -26.94 39.83 11.83
CA LEU A 262 -26.97 38.37 12.06
C LEU A 262 -26.28 37.91 13.34
N ARG A 263 -25.40 38.72 13.94
CA ARG A 263 -24.66 38.40 15.16
C ARG A 263 -25.33 38.96 16.42
N GLU A 264 -26.42 39.69 16.29
CA GLU A 264 -27.11 40.25 17.46
C GLU A 264 -27.70 39.12 18.32
N PRO A 265 -27.52 39.16 19.65
CA PRO A 265 -27.98 38.09 20.54
C PRO A 265 -29.51 38.04 20.62
N VAL A 266 -30.19 39.15 20.32
CA VAL A 266 -31.65 39.26 20.40
C VAL A 266 -32.28 38.78 19.09
N PRO A 267 -33.20 37.79 19.11
CA PRO A 267 -33.82 37.25 17.89
C PRO A 267 -34.62 38.28 17.07
N GLN A 268 -35.16 39.32 17.72
CA GLN A 268 -35.89 40.39 17.03
C GLN A 268 -34.97 41.23 16.13
N ASP A 269 -33.74 41.48 16.57
CA ASP A 269 -32.75 42.27 15.81
C ASP A 269 -32.17 41.45 14.65
N ARG A 270 -32.01 40.13 14.84
CA ARG A 270 -31.66 39.20 13.75
C ARG A 270 -32.77 39.07 12.69
N ALA A 271 -34.03 39.28 13.06
CA ALA A 271 -35.16 39.20 12.13
C ALA A 271 -35.12 40.30 11.06
N GLU A 272 -34.52 41.46 11.34
CA GLU A 272 -34.33 42.53 10.35
C GLU A 272 -33.36 42.13 9.23
N ALA A 273 -32.41 41.23 9.52
CA ALA A 273 -31.44 40.72 8.54
C ALA A 273 -32.11 39.86 7.45
N ILE A 274 -33.23 39.19 7.75
CA ILE A 274 -33.93 38.32 6.78
C ILE A 274 -34.38 39.11 5.55
N GLY A 275 -34.96 40.30 5.74
CA GLY A 275 -35.40 41.15 4.63
C GLY A 275 -34.24 41.64 3.76
N MET A 276 -33.11 41.97 4.39
CA MET A 276 -31.89 42.37 3.70
C MET A 276 -31.30 41.19 2.90
N LEU A 277 -31.24 40.00 3.50
CA LEU A 277 -30.77 38.79 2.83
C LEU A 277 -31.62 38.44 1.61
N VAL A 278 -32.96 38.50 1.71
CA VAL A 278 -33.86 38.26 0.57
C VAL A 278 -33.60 39.25 -0.57
N THR A 279 -33.30 40.51 -0.25
CA THR A 279 -32.98 41.53 -1.25
C THR A 279 -31.64 41.22 -1.92
N LEU A 280 -30.65 40.77 -1.16
CA LEU A 280 -29.34 40.38 -1.68
C LEU A 280 -29.43 39.12 -2.57
N VAL A 281 -30.27 38.14 -2.23
CA VAL A 281 -30.52 36.96 -3.08
C VAL A 281 -31.14 37.34 -4.42
N LYS A 282 -32.00 38.37 -4.45
CA LYS A 282 -32.64 38.88 -5.67
C LYS A 282 -31.75 39.82 -6.49
N GLY A 283 -30.57 40.19 -5.98
CA GLY A 283 -29.62 41.08 -6.64
C GLY A 283 -28.85 40.41 -7.79
N SER A 284 -28.15 41.20 -8.60
CA SER A 284 -27.44 40.74 -9.80
C SER A 284 -26.04 40.16 -9.54
N GLU A 285 -25.53 40.20 -8.30
CA GLU A 285 -24.19 39.72 -7.90
C GLU A 285 -24.22 38.25 -7.45
N PRO A 286 -23.68 37.29 -8.24
CA PRO A 286 -23.89 35.85 -8.00
C PRO A 286 -23.27 35.33 -6.70
N LEU A 287 -22.10 35.83 -6.32
CA LEU A 287 -21.40 35.44 -5.10
C LEU A 287 -22.13 35.95 -3.85
N LEU A 288 -22.67 37.16 -3.93
CA LEU A 288 -23.40 37.82 -2.86
C LEU A 288 -24.79 37.20 -2.65
N ALA A 289 -25.46 36.83 -3.75
CA ALA A 289 -26.72 36.10 -3.72
C ALA A 289 -26.56 34.70 -3.11
N ARG A 290 -25.49 33.98 -3.45
CA ARG A 290 -25.19 32.66 -2.86
C ARG A 290 -24.92 32.77 -1.36
N ALA A 291 -24.07 33.70 -0.94
CA ALA A 291 -23.76 33.93 0.48
C ALA A 291 -25.01 34.33 1.28
N ALA A 292 -25.90 35.13 0.69
CA ALA A 292 -27.16 35.51 1.32
C ALA A 292 -28.15 34.35 1.43
N LEU A 293 -28.19 33.45 0.43
CA LEU A 293 -29.04 32.25 0.45
C LEU A 293 -28.55 31.23 1.50
N GLU A 294 -27.24 31.06 1.64
CA GLU A 294 -26.64 30.20 2.66
C GLU A 294 -26.92 30.74 4.07
N ALA A 295 -26.74 32.05 4.31
CA ALA A 295 -27.06 32.67 5.60
C ALA A 295 -28.57 32.62 5.93
N LEU A 296 -29.45 32.80 4.93
CA LEU A 296 -30.89 32.68 5.11
C LEU A 296 -31.32 31.24 5.42
N THR A 297 -30.63 30.25 4.83
CA THR A 297 -30.84 28.82 5.11
C THR A 297 -30.38 28.46 6.53
N ALA A 298 -29.23 28.96 6.98
CA ALA A 298 -28.76 28.72 8.35
C ALA A 298 -29.76 29.24 9.41
N LEU A 299 -30.48 30.33 9.13
CA LEU A 299 -31.51 30.86 10.03
C LEU A 299 -32.75 29.96 10.16
N THR A 300 -32.97 28.97 9.28
CA THR A 300 -34.10 28.03 9.43
C THR A 300 -33.91 27.06 10.59
N ASP A 301 -32.67 26.85 11.01
CA ASP A 301 -32.31 25.96 12.12
C ASP A 301 -32.01 26.74 13.42
N ASP A 302 -32.41 28.02 13.49
CA ASP A 302 -32.22 28.85 14.68
C ASP A 302 -33.09 28.38 15.87
N ASP A 303 -32.52 28.45 17.09
CA ASP A 303 -33.22 28.09 18.34
C ASP A 303 -34.52 28.89 18.55
N SER A 304 -34.62 30.10 17.98
CA SER A 304 -35.85 30.88 17.97
C SER A 304 -36.83 30.38 16.90
N ARG A 305 -37.86 29.63 17.33
CA ARG A 305 -38.95 29.16 16.45
C ARG A 305 -39.58 30.25 15.59
N SER A 306 -39.70 31.47 16.12
CA SER A 306 -40.25 32.60 15.36
C SER A 306 -39.33 33.09 14.25
N LEU A 307 -38.01 33.03 14.44
CA LEU A 307 -37.01 33.44 13.45
C LEU A 307 -36.87 32.36 12.37
N ALA A 308 -36.74 31.10 12.79
CA ALA A 308 -36.71 29.92 11.92
C ALA A 308 -37.93 29.85 10.98
N SER A 309 -39.13 30.11 11.51
CA SER A 309 -40.36 30.14 10.70
C SER A 309 -40.32 31.26 9.64
N LYS A 310 -39.86 32.45 9.99
CA LYS A 310 -39.76 33.59 9.06
C LYS A 310 -38.72 33.37 7.97
N ALA A 311 -37.57 32.79 8.30
CA ALA A 311 -36.53 32.44 7.33
C ALA A 311 -37.01 31.35 6.35
N THR A 312 -37.74 30.36 6.85
CA THR A 312 -38.35 29.29 6.04
C THR A 312 -39.38 29.84 5.07
N GLU A 313 -40.22 30.77 5.51
CA GLU A 313 -41.22 31.44 4.67
C GLU A 313 -40.56 32.30 3.58
N ALA A 314 -39.52 33.06 3.93
CA ALA A 314 -38.73 33.83 2.98
C ALA A 314 -38.05 32.98 1.89
N LEU A 315 -37.53 31.80 2.24
CA LEU A 315 -36.97 30.84 1.27
C LEU A 315 -38.04 30.24 0.37
N ARG A 316 -39.25 30.02 0.89
CA ARG A 316 -40.38 29.53 0.10
C ARG A 316 -40.81 30.56 -0.94
N ASP A 317 -40.89 31.82 -0.56
CA ASP A 317 -41.24 32.93 -1.45
C ASP A 317 -40.19 33.15 -2.53
N LEU A 318 -38.91 32.94 -2.22
CA LEU A 318 -37.81 32.99 -3.19
C LEU A 318 -37.87 31.85 -4.23
N ARG A 319 -38.53 30.73 -3.93
CA ARG A 319 -38.60 29.55 -4.82
C ARG A 319 -39.79 29.55 -5.79
N GLY A 320 -40.80 30.40 -5.59
CA GLY A 320 -42.01 30.46 -6.42
C GLY A 320 -42.93 29.23 -6.28
N GLN A 321 -44.25 29.41 -6.41
CA GLN A 321 -45.24 28.32 -6.24
C GLN A 321 -45.11 27.21 -7.31
N PRO A 322 -45.39 25.93 -6.98
CA PRO A 322 -45.35 24.84 -7.95
C PRO A 322 -46.64 24.78 -8.80
N ALA A 323 -46.47 24.55 -10.10
CA ALA A 323 -47.57 24.21 -11.02
C ALA A 323 -48.18 22.83 -10.68
N ALA A 324 -49.49 22.70 -10.89
CA ALA A 324 -50.30 21.52 -10.59
C ALA A 324 -49.80 20.22 -11.26
N ARG A 325 -49.89 19.09 -10.54
CA ARG A 325 -49.58 17.73 -11.03
C ARG A 325 -50.51 17.31 -12.19
N PRO A 326 -49.98 16.77 -13.31
CA PRO A 326 -50.75 15.93 -14.21
C PRO A 326 -50.76 14.47 -13.71
N ALA A 327 -51.85 13.75 -14.02
CA ALA A 327 -52.06 12.34 -13.68
C ALA A 327 -51.11 11.39 -14.45
N PRO A 328 -50.80 10.19 -13.90
CA PRO A 328 -49.85 9.27 -14.52
C PRO A 328 -50.46 8.53 -15.73
N PRO A 329 -49.68 8.26 -16.80
CA PRO A 329 -50.09 7.40 -17.89
C PRO A 329 -49.91 5.90 -17.56
N PRO A 330 -50.60 4.99 -18.27
CA PRO A 330 -50.61 3.56 -17.98
C PRO A 330 -49.35 2.84 -18.50
N GLU A 331 -48.96 1.78 -17.79
CA GLU A 331 -47.77 0.95 -18.04
C GLU A 331 -47.84 0.14 -19.35
N PRO A 332 -46.71 -0.03 -20.06
CA PRO A 332 -46.58 -1.02 -21.12
C PRO A 332 -46.05 -2.36 -20.60
N SER A 333 -46.74 -3.41 -21.04
CA SER A 333 -46.36 -4.83 -20.96
C SER A 333 -45.07 -5.13 -21.75
N VAL A 334 -44.08 -5.78 -21.11
CA VAL A 334 -42.94 -6.42 -21.78
C VAL A 334 -42.71 -7.82 -21.20
N ALA A 335 -42.50 -8.77 -22.11
CA ALA A 335 -42.25 -10.20 -21.90
C ALA A 335 -40.95 -10.49 -21.10
N PRO A 336 -40.78 -11.70 -20.54
CA PRO A 336 -39.84 -11.95 -19.45
C PRO A 336 -38.37 -12.08 -19.91
N PRO A 337 -37.40 -11.53 -19.16
CA PRO A 337 -35.99 -11.87 -19.32
C PRO A 337 -35.64 -13.17 -18.56
N ALA A 338 -34.62 -13.85 -19.06
CA ALA A 338 -34.05 -15.08 -18.52
C ALA A 338 -33.60 -14.96 -17.05
N GLU A 339 -33.80 -16.04 -16.29
CA GLU A 339 -33.54 -16.13 -14.86
C GLU A 339 -32.11 -15.70 -14.45
N PRO A 340 -31.95 -14.73 -13.54
CA PRO A 340 -30.71 -14.54 -12.81
C PRO A 340 -30.60 -15.59 -11.69
N ARG A 341 -29.44 -16.27 -11.62
CA ARG A 341 -29.04 -17.12 -10.48
C ARG A 341 -29.23 -16.35 -9.17
N ALA A 342 -29.90 -16.99 -8.21
CA ALA A 342 -30.15 -16.41 -6.90
C ALA A 342 -28.84 -16.02 -6.18
N PRO A 343 -28.76 -14.82 -5.58
CA PRO A 343 -27.69 -14.51 -4.64
C PRO A 343 -27.91 -15.31 -3.36
N GLU A 344 -26.83 -15.89 -2.82
CA GLU A 344 -26.83 -16.57 -1.54
C GLU A 344 -27.32 -15.65 -0.41
N ARG A 345 -28.15 -16.18 0.48
CA ARG A 345 -28.62 -15.46 1.67
C ARG A 345 -27.45 -15.29 2.65
N PRO A 346 -27.14 -14.08 3.12
CA PRO A 346 -26.17 -13.90 4.20
C PRO A 346 -26.69 -14.55 5.49
N LYS A 347 -25.79 -15.16 6.27
CA LYS A 347 -26.10 -15.68 7.61
C LYS A 347 -26.64 -14.54 8.49
N ALA A 348 -27.69 -14.83 9.27
CA ALA A 348 -28.60 -13.85 9.85
C ALA A 348 -28.04 -12.93 10.97
N ASP A 349 -26.72 -12.92 11.22
CA ASP A 349 -26.12 -12.18 12.35
C ASP A 349 -24.88 -11.32 11.99
N GLU A 350 -24.53 -11.16 10.71
CA GLU A 350 -23.41 -10.26 10.33
C GLU A 350 -23.88 -8.82 10.02
N PRO A 351 -23.23 -7.78 10.57
CA PRO A 351 -23.50 -6.40 10.16
C PRO A 351 -23.16 -6.20 8.68
N PRO A 352 -23.85 -5.29 7.96
CA PRO A 352 -23.62 -5.09 6.54
C PRO A 352 -22.19 -4.58 6.30
N ARG A 353 -21.33 -5.43 5.72
CA ARG A 353 -19.97 -5.05 5.32
C ARG A 353 -20.03 -4.02 4.19
N ARG A 354 -19.23 -2.96 4.30
CA ARG A 354 -19.10 -1.93 3.26
C ARG A 354 -18.48 -2.56 2.01
N GLN A 355 -18.98 -2.26 0.82
CA GLN A 355 -18.31 -2.67 -0.41
C GLN A 355 -17.20 -1.65 -0.73
N LEU A 356 -15.97 -2.12 -0.92
CA LEU A 356 -14.88 -1.26 -1.40
C LEU A 356 -15.11 -0.96 -2.87
N THR A 357 -14.96 0.30 -3.25
CA THR A 357 -15.35 0.77 -4.58
C THR A 357 -14.20 0.72 -5.59
N SER A 358 -12.96 0.98 -5.14
CA SER A 358 -11.78 1.10 -6.02
C SER A 358 -10.57 0.34 -5.47
N VAL A 359 -10.31 -0.86 -6.00
CA VAL A 359 -9.19 -1.72 -5.59
C VAL A 359 -8.26 -2.00 -6.77
N GLY A 360 -6.97 -1.82 -6.54
CA GLY A 360 -5.89 -2.17 -7.45
C GLY A 360 -5.00 -3.26 -6.87
N ILE A 361 -4.63 -4.24 -7.68
CA ILE A 361 -3.72 -5.32 -7.29
C ILE A 361 -2.50 -5.30 -8.20
N ASP A 362 -1.33 -5.19 -7.57
CA ASP A 362 -0.07 -5.55 -8.20
C ASP A 362 0.23 -7.03 -7.97
N PHE A 363 0.07 -7.86 -9.00
CA PHE A 363 0.41 -9.28 -8.94
C PHE A 363 1.84 -9.49 -9.45
N GLY A 364 2.84 -9.30 -8.60
CA GLY A 364 4.25 -9.39 -9.00
C GLY A 364 4.84 -10.81 -8.90
N THR A 365 5.97 -11.03 -9.57
CA THR A 365 6.66 -12.34 -9.62
C THR A 365 7.14 -12.81 -8.24
N THR A 366 7.71 -11.88 -7.45
CA THR A 366 8.32 -12.18 -6.14
C THR A 366 7.43 -11.72 -4.99
N ASN A 367 6.84 -10.54 -5.12
CA ASN A 367 5.92 -9.96 -4.15
C ASN A 367 4.71 -9.40 -4.89
N SER A 368 3.56 -9.39 -4.23
CA SER A 368 2.33 -8.79 -4.71
C SER A 368 1.81 -7.79 -3.67
N ALA A 369 1.08 -6.78 -4.11
CA ALA A 369 0.53 -5.73 -3.24
C ALA A 369 -0.91 -5.39 -3.63
N LEU A 370 -1.68 -4.91 -2.65
CA LEU A 370 -3.05 -4.45 -2.88
C LEU A 370 -3.18 -3.01 -2.37
N ALA A 371 -3.80 -2.16 -3.17
CA ALA A 371 -4.10 -0.79 -2.80
C ALA A 371 -5.59 -0.47 -3.03
N THR A 372 -6.11 0.47 -2.26
CA THR A 372 -7.44 1.04 -2.40
C THR A 372 -7.35 2.56 -2.47
N LEU A 373 -8.46 3.25 -2.73
CA LEU A 373 -8.54 4.69 -2.58
C LEU A 373 -9.13 5.07 -1.21
N GLU A 374 -8.43 5.95 -0.50
CA GLU A 374 -8.92 6.67 0.66
C GLU A 374 -8.90 8.18 0.35
N ASN A 375 -10.05 8.84 0.39
CA ASN A 375 -10.18 10.27 0.03
C ASN A 375 -9.55 10.60 -1.33
N ARG A 376 -9.75 9.73 -2.34
CA ARG A 376 -9.17 9.83 -3.70
C ARG A 376 -7.65 9.71 -3.77
N SER A 377 -6.99 9.34 -2.67
CA SER A 377 -5.55 9.07 -2.64
C SER A 377 -5.31 7.56 -2.53
N PRO A 378 -4.31 6.99 -3.23
CA PRO A 378 -3.97 5.58 -3.06
C PRO A 378 -3.48 5.29 -1.65
N PHE A 379 -3.99 4.21 -1.08
CA PHE A 379 -3.60 3.65 0.22
C PHE A 379 -3.27 2.17 0.03
N LEU A 380 -2.04 1.75 0.38
CA LEU A 380 -1.65 0.35 0.34
C LEU A 380 -2.20 -0.36 1.58
N VAL A 381 -2.88 -1.47 1.35
CA VAL A 381 -3.52 -2.24 2.41
C VAL A 381 -2.50 -3.24 2.95
N PRO A 382 -2.12 -3.16 4.23
CA PRO A 382 -1.23 -4.15 4.84
C PRO A 382 -1.85 -5.54 4.81
N ASN A 383 -1.03 -6.56 4.59
CA ASN A 383 -1.44 -7.96 4.76
C ASN A 383 -1.64 -8.33 6.23
N ALA A 384 -2.07 -9.57 6.50
CA ALA A 384 -2.27 -10.06 7.86
C ALA A 384 -0.99 -10.02 8.72
N GLU A 385 0.19 -10.03 8.08
CA GLU A 385 1.50 -9.91 8.72
C GLU A 385 1.94 -8.45 8.96
N GLY A 386 1.10 -7.46 8.61
CA GLY A 386 1.35 -6.03 8.86
C GLY A 386 2.27 -5.35 7.85
N THR A 387 2.55 -6.00 6.71
CA THR A 387 3.43 -5.47 5.66
C THR A 387 2.64 -5.08 4.41
N PRO A 388 3.06 -4.05 3.64
CA PRO A 388 2.32 -3.59 2.45
C PRO A 388 2.44 -4.54 1.25
N THR A 389 3.30 -5.57 1.34
CA THR A 389 3.56 -6.53 0.26
C THR A 389 3.51 -7.95 0.77
N THR A 390 2.94 -8.86 -0.01
CA THR A 390 2.86 -10.29 0.28
C THR A 390 3.77 -11.06 -0.67
N PRO A 391 4.67 -11.93 -0.18
CA PRO A 391 5.46 -12.79 -1.05
C PRO A 391 4.56 -13.66 -1.96
N SER A 392 4.88 -13.71 -3.25
CA SER A 392 4.17 -14.53 -4.25
C SER A 392 4.59 -16.00 -4.16
N VAL A 393 4.43 -16.58 -2.98
CA VAL A 393 4.86 -17.94 -2.62
C VAL A 393 3.67 -18.72 -2.08
N VAL A 394 3.50 -19.96 -2.55
CA VAL A 394 2.44 -20.89 -2.12
C VAL A 394 3.10 -22.20 -1.71
N ALA A 395 2.73 -22.76 -0.56
CA ALA A 395 3.31 -24.00 -0.09
C ALA A 395 2.24 -24.95 0.48
N PHE A 396 2.27 -26.20 0.04
CA PHE A 396 1.34 -27.24 0.50
C PHE A 396 2.00 -28.05 1.61
N ALA A 397 1.49 -27.93 2.82
CA ALA A 397 1.92 -28.72 3.96
C ALA A 397 1.55 -30.21 3.76
N LYS A 398 2.22 -31.08 4.51
CA LYS A 398 1.88 -32.52 4.55
C LYS A 398 0.57 -32.80 5.30
N SER A 399 0.16 -31.89 6.18
CA SER A 399 -1.15 -31.90 6.85
C SER A 399 -2.33 -31.62 5.90
N GLY A 400 -2.04 -31.24 4.66
CA GLY A 400 -3.03 -30.75 3.70
C GLY A 400 -3.38 -29.28 3.87
N GLU A 401 -2.68 -28.54 4.73
CA GLU A 401 -2.79 -27.07 4.85
C GLU A 401 -2.06 -26.36 3.72
N VAL A 402 -2.58 -25.23 3.26
CA VAL A 402 -1.94 -24.41 2.23
C VAL A 402 -1.52 -23.08 2.82
N PHE A 403 -0.22 -22.84 2.83
CA PHE A 403 0.34 -21.56 3.22
C PHE A 403 0.55 -20.69 1.99
N VAL A 404 0.31 -19.39 2.14
CA VAL A 404 0.57 -18.37 1.11
C VAL A 404 1.29 -17.18 1.75
N GLY A 405 2.18 -16.52 1.02
CA GLY A 405 2.87 -15.33 1.54
C GLY A 405 4.06 -15.68 2.44
N GLN A 406 4.24 -14.91 3.51
CA GLN A 406 5.39 -15.04 4.40
C GLN A 406 5.44 -16.43 5.07
N SER A 407 4.29 -16.97 5.49
CA SER A 407 4.20 -18.32 6.06
C SER A 407 4.69 -19.40 5.09
N ALA A 408 4.37 -19.27 3.80
CA ALA A 408 4.86 -20.17 2.77
C ALA A 408 6.37 -20.03 2.55
N LYS A 409 6.87 -18.79 2.54
CA LYS A 409 8.31 -18.48 2.41
C LYS A 409 9.11 -19.07 3.59
N ASN A 410 8.62 -18.94 4.81
CA ASN A 410 9.30 -19.41 6.03
C ASN A 410 9.53 -20.93 6.05
N GLN A 411 8.61 -21.72 5.51
CA GLN A 411 8.74 -23.18 5.50
C GLN A 411 9.38 -23.74 4.22
N ALA A 412 9.74 -22.89 3.27
CA ALA A 412 10.24 -23.31 1.96
C ALA A 412 11.49 -24.20 2.07
N VAL A 413 12.36 -23.92 3.03
CA VAL A 413 13.58 -24.71 3.31
C VAL A 413 13.28 -26.17 3.61
N THR A 414 12.28 -26.44 4.46
CA THR A 414 11.93 -27.80 4.90
C THR A 414 10.88 -28.47 4.01
N ASN A 415 10.28 -27.72 3.08
CA ASN A 415 9.17 -28.16 2.24
C ASN A 415 9.36 -27.75 0.76
N ALA A 416 10.60 -27.80 0.27
CA ALA A 416 10.97 -27.26 -1.05
C ALA A 416 10.15 -27.87 -2.20
N ASP A 417 9.88 -29.18 -2.16
CA ASP A 417 9.17 -29.89 -3.24
C ASP A 417 7.68 -29.57 -3.36
N ARG A 418 7.12 -28.94 -2.32
CA ARG A 418 5.71 -28.57 -2.23
C ARG A 418 5.54 -27.06 -2.10
N THR A 419 6.60 -26.30 -2.37
CA THR A 419 6.62 -24.83 -2.31
C THR A 419 6.89 -24.25 -3.70
N PHE A 420 6.00 -23.38 -4.15
CA PHE A 420 5.99 -22.75 -5.46
C PHE A 420 6.22 -21.25 -5.31
N ARG A 421 7.15 -20.72 -6.10
CA ARG A 421 7.47 -19.29 -6.19
C ARG A 421 7.64 -18.87 -7.64
N SER A 422 7.71 -17.57 -7.90
CA SER A 422 7.95 -17.01 -9.25
C SER A 422 6.95 -17.52 -10.28
N ILE A 423 5.73 -17.85 -9.86
CA ILE A 423 4.73 -18.52 -10.69
C ILE A 423 4.31 -17.66 -11.88
N LYS A 424 4.44 -16.33 -11.77
CA LYS A 424 4.18 -15.38 -12.84
C LYS A 424 5.03 -15.67 -14.10
N ARG A 425 6.26 -16.20 -13.97
CA ARG A 425 7.08 -16.65 -15.12
C ARG A 425 6.50 -17.89 -15.84
N ARG A 426 5.53 -18.58 -15.22
CA ARG A 426 4.87 -19.78 -15.76
C ARG A 426 3.43 -19.50 -16.21
N ILE A 427 2.89 -18.31 -15.92
CA ILE A 427 1.54 -17.96 -16.33
C ILE A 427 1.49 -17.88 -17.86
N GLY A 428 0.41 -18.34 -18.47
CA GLY A 428 0.33 -18.44 -19.92
C GLY A 428 1.23 -19.54 -20.54
N THR A 429 1.63 -20.55 -19.77
CA THR A 429 2.35 -21.73 -20.29
C THR A 429 1.58 -23.01 -20.00
N ASP A 430 2.03 -24.15 -20.54
CA ASP A 430 1.49 -25.48 -20.26
C ASP A 430 1.99 -26.07 -18.93
N TRP A 431 2.73 -25.29 -18.13
CA TRP A 431 3.31 -25.72 -16.87
C TRP A 431 2.28 -26.32 -15.91
N LYS A 432 2.66 -27.45 -15.31
CA LYS A 432 1.93 -28.09 -14.21
C LYS A 432 2.90 -28.41 -13.08
N SER A 433 2.42 -28.32 -11.84
CA SER A 433 3.18 -28.73 -10.67
C SER A 433 3.52 -30.23 -10.71
N PRO A 434 4.55 -30.67 -9.97
CA PRO A 434 4.64 -32.05 -9.53
C PRO A 434 3.34 -32.48 -8.82
N PRO A 435 3.00 -33.78 -8.81
CA PRO A 435 1.83 -34.26 -8.08
C PRO A 435 1.97 -33.96 -6.58
N ILE A 436 1.03 -33.19 -6.04
CA ILE A 436 0.85 -32.96 -4.62
C ILE A 436 -0.39 -33.76 -4.23
N ASP A 437 -0.18 -34.81 -3.44
CA ASP A 437 -1.24 -35.70 -2.96
C ASP A 437 -2.13 -36.25 -4.09
N GLY A 438 -1.49 -36.58 -5.22
CA GLY A 438 -2.14 -37.14 -6.41
C GLY A 438 -2.70 -36.11 -7.41
N ARG A 439 -2.66 -34.81 -7.09
CA ARG A 439 -3.15 -33.73 -7.97
C ARG A 439 -2.01 -32.88 -8.53
N ARG A 440 -2.15 -32.45 -9.79
CA ARG A 440 -1.29 -31.44 -10.41
C ARG A 440 -2.03 -30.11 -10.49
N TYR A 441 -1.33 -29.02 -10.21
CA TYR A 441 -1.86 -27.66 -10.26
C TYR A 441 -1.28 -26.90 -11.45
N THR A 442 -2.09 -26.05 -12.04
CA THR A 442 -1.70 -25.09 -13.09
C THR A 442 -1.03 -23.86 -12.50
N ALA A 443 -0.37 -23.06 -13.34
CA ALA A 443 0.16 -21.76 -12.92
C ALA A 443 -0.97 -20.83 -12.46
N GLN A 444 -2.12 -20.85 -13.13
CA GLN A 444 -3.31 -20.07 -12.78
C GLN A 444 -3.85 -20.44 -11.38
N GLU A 445 -3.93 -21.73 -11.05
CA GLU A 445 -4.39 -22.16 -9.71
C GLU A 445 -3.44 -21.72 -8.59
N ILE A 446 -2.12 -21.76 -8.83
CA ILE A 446 -1.14 -21.30 -7.85
C ILE A 446 -1.20 -19.77 -7.73
N ALA A 447 -1.31 -19.03 -8.84
CA ALA A 447 -1.48 -17.57 -8.84
C ALA A 447 -2.78 -17.14 -8.14
N ALA A 448 -3.88 -17.85 -8.38
CA ALA A 448 -5.18 -17.59 -7.75
C ALA A 448 -5.10 -17.66 -6.22
N ARG A 449 -4.27 -18.54 -5.64
CA ARG A 449 -4.06 -18.60 -4.19
C ARG A 449 -3.37 -17.36 -3.63
N VAL A 450 -2.44 -16.77 -4.38
CA VAL A 450 -1.80 -15.50 -4.02
C VAL A 450 -2.83 -14.37 -4.04
N LEU A 451 -3.62 -14.29 -5.13
CA LEU A 451 -4.69 -13.29 -5.27
C LEU A 451 -5.78 -13.45 -4.19
N ALA A 452 -6.15 -14.69 -3.85
CA ALA A 452 -7.09 -14.99 -2.79
C ALA A 452 -6.58 -14.57 -1.42
N LYS A 453 -5.28 -14.78 -1.11
CA LYS A 453 -4.68 -14.26 0.14
C LYS A 453 -4.74 -12.73 0.20
N LEU A 454 -4.37 -12.03 -0.89
CA LEU A 454 -4.44 -10.57 -0.93
C LEU A 454 -5.87 -10.06 -0.69
N LYS A 455 -6.85 -10.67 -1.38
CA LYS A 455 -8.26 -10.37 -1.19
C LYS A 455 -8.66 -10.59 0.27
N HIS A 456 -8.42 -11.76 0.82
CA HIS A 456 -8.83 -12.13 2.18
C HIS A 456 -8.23 -11.21 3.25
N ASP A 457 -6.92 -10.97 3.18
CA ASP A 457 -6.24 -10.11 4.15
C ASP A 457 -6.76 -8.68 4.07
N ALA A 458 -7.01 -8.16 2.87
CA ALA A 458 -7.57 -6.82 2.70
C ALA A 458 -9.04 -6.72 3.13
N GLU A 459 -9.87 -7.72 2.84
CA GLU A 459 -11.26 -7.80 3.32
C GLU A 459 -11.33 -7.83 4.85
N ALA A 460 -10.42 -8.57 5.49
CA ALA A 460 -10.31 -8.62 6.95
C ALA A 460 -9.82 -7.30 7.53
N GLY A 461 -8.78 -6.69 6.96
CA GLY A 461 -8.20 -5.43 7.44
C GLY A 461 -9.12 -4.22 7.27
N LEU A 462 -9.92 -4.19 6.19
CA LEU A 462 -10.81 -3.07 5.85
C LEU A 462 -12.26 -3.29 6.28
N ASN A 463 -12.60 -4.48 6.81
CA ASN A 463 -13.96 -4.90 7.11
C ASN A 463 -14.94 -4.66 5.94
N ALA A 464 -14.51 -5.06 4.75
CA ALA A 464 -15.20 -4.79 3.50
C ALA A 464 -15.16 -6.00 2.57
N ARG A 465 -16.04 -6.02 1.56
CA ARG A 465 -15.97 -7.03 0.49
C ARG A 465 -15.27 -6.46 -0.75
N ILE A 466 -14.43 -7.28 -1.37
CA ILE A 466 -13.68 -6.97 -2.59
C ILE A 466 -14.13 -7.93 -3.69
N THR A 467 -14.82 -7.38 -4.68
CA THR A 467 -15.30 -8.14 -5.85
C THR A 467 -14.60 -7.69 -7.12
N ASP A 468 -14.53 -6.39 -7.34
CA ASP A 468 -14.05 -5.80 -8.59
C ASP A 468 -12.68 -5.18 -8.40
N VAL A 469 -11.75 -5.47 -9.31
CA VAL A 469 -10.36 -5.02 -9.21
C VAL A 469 -9.81 -4.55 -10.55
N VAL A 470 -8.84 -3.65 -10.50
CA VAL A 470 -7.86 -3.45 -11.58
C VAL A 470 -6.64 -4.29 -11.24
N LEU A 471 -6.16 -5.10 -12.19
CA LEU A 471 -5.05 -6.02 -11.99
C LEU A 471 -3.90 -5.66 -12.93
N THR A 472 -2.67 -5.61 -12.40
CA THR A 472 -1.51 -5.26 -13.22
C THR A 472 -0.90 -6.45 -13.95
N VAL A 473 -0.30 -6.16 -15.10
CA VAL A 473 0.48 -7.10 -15.90
C VAL A 473 1.69 -6.39 -16.52
N PRO A 474 2.81 -7.10 -16.80
CA PRO A 474 3.93 -6.55 -17.56
C PRO A 474 3.45 -5.99 -18.89
N ALA A 475 4.01 -4.86 -19.32
CA ALA A 475 3.59 -4.24 -20.58
C ALA A 475 3.79 -5.20 -21.76
N TYR A 476 4.90 -5.94 -21.73
CA TYR A 476 5.28 -6.88 -22.78
C TYR A 476 4.63 -8.28 -22.67
N PHE A 477 3.63 -8.46 -21.80
CA PHE A 477 2.85 -9.71 -21.76
C PHE A 477 2.06 -9.93 -23.05
N THR A 478 2.11 -11.17 -23.51
CA THR A 478 1.29 -11.67 -24.64
C THR A 478 -0.19 -11.76 -24.24
N ASP A 479 -1.07 -11.85 -25.24
CA ASP A 479 -2.51 -12.01 -25.05
C ASP A 479 -2.85 -13.22 -24.16
N HIS A 480 -2.14 -14.34 -24.37
CA HIS A 480 -2.35 -15.56 -23.59
C HIS A 480 -1.94 -15.42 -22.12
N GLN A 481 -0.85 -14.71 -21.83
CA GLN A 481 -0.44 -14.42 -20.45
C GLN A 481 -1.42 -13.47 -19.75
N ARG A 482 -1.93 -12.46 -20.48
CA ARG A 482 -2.96 -11.52 -20.00
C ARG A 482 -4.24 -12.28 -19.65
N GLN A 483 -4.71 -13.15 -20.55
CA GLN A 483 -5.89 -13.98 -20.35
C GLN A 483 -5.70 -14.95 -19.16
N ALA A 484 -4.57 -15.65 -19.08
CA ALA A 484 -4.28 -16.55 -17.96
C ALA A 484 -4.20 -15.82 -16.60
N THR A 485 -3.75 -14.57 -16.59
CA THR A 485 -3.73 -13.72 -15.38
C THR A 485 -5.14 -13.33 -14.95
N LYS A 486 -6.02 -13.01 -15.92
CA LYS A 486 -7.44 -12.78 -15.68
C LYS A 486 -8.14 -14.04 -15.14
N GLU A 487 -7.87 -15.20 -15.74
CA GLU A 487 -8.40 -16.49 -15.26
C GLU A 487 -7.99 -16.79 -13.81
N ALA A 488 -6.74 -16.50 -13.44
CA ALA A 488 -6.28 -16.66 -12.06
C ALA A 488 -7.08 -15.77 -11.08
N ALA A 489 -7.40 -14.54 -11.48
CA ALA A 489 -8.24 -13.64 -10.68
C ALA A 489 -9.69 -14.15 -10.58
N GLU A 490 -10.26 -14.67 -11.67
CA GLU A 490 -11.59 -15.28 -11.67
C GLU A 490 -11.65 -16.50 -10.73
N ILE A 491 -10.62 -17.35 -10.73
CA ILE A 491 -10.49 -18.48 -9.78
C ILE A 491 -10.42 -17.99 -8.33
N ALA A 492 -9.80 -16.83 -8.07
CA ALA A 492 -9.76 -16.19 -6.76
C ALA A 492 -11.06 -15.47 -6.36
N GLY A 493 -12.09 -15.52 -7.21
CA GLY A 493 -13.37 -14.82 -6.99
C GLY A 493 -13.25 -13.30 -7.10
N LEU A 494 -12.41 -12.83 -8.02
CA LEU A 494 -12.24 -11.42 -8.38
C LEU A 494 -12.71 -11.18 -9.82
N ASN A 495 -13.51 -10.14 -10.02
CA ASN A 495 -13.89 -9.63 -11.33
C ASN A 495 -12.88 -8.57 -11.78
N VAL A 496 -12.15 -8.84 -12.86
CA VAL A 496 -11.15 -7.91 -13.39
C VAL A 496 -11.83 -6.87 -14.28
N LEU A 497 -11.93 -5.63 -13.78
CA LEU A 497 -12.49 -4.50 -14.52
C LEU A 497 -11.59 -4.08 -15.68
N ARG A 498 -10.26 -4.11 -15.45
CA ARG A 498 -9.24 -3.77 -16.43
C ARG A 498 -7.92 -4.46 -16.08
N LEU A 499 -7.23 -4.95 -17.10
CA LEU A 499 -5.80 -5.26 -17.01
C LEU A 499 -5.01 -4.00 -17.32
N LEU A 500 -4.16 -3.58 -16.39
CA LEU A 500 -3.35 -2.36 -16.53
C LEU A 500 -1.88 -2.74 -16.69
N SER A 501 -1.18 -2.13 -17.65
CA SER A 501 0.26 -2.32 -17.76
C SER A 501 0.98 -1.72 -16.55
N GLU A 502 1.92 -2.46 -15.97
CA GLU A 502 2.71 -2.06 -14.79
C GLU A 502 3.38 -0.69 -14.93
N PRO A 503 4.11 -0.37 -16.03
CA PRO A 503 4.73 0.94 -16.16
C PRO A 503 3.71 2.08 -16.29
N THR A 504 2.56 1.81 -16.88
CA THR A 504 1.46 2.78 -16.99
C THR A 504 0.78 3.04 -15.65
N ALA A 505 0.64 2.00 -14.82
CA ALA A 505 0.22 2.15 -13.43
C ALA A 505 1.21 3.03 -12.66
N ALA A 506 2.53 2.78 -12.82
CA ALA A 506 3.55 3.55 -12.15
C ALA A 506 3.54 5.04 -12.58
N ALA A 507 3.32 5.32 -13.86
CA ALA A 507 3.14 6.68 -14.37
C ALA A 507 1.91 7.37 -13.76
N LEU A 508 0.77 6.67 -13.69
CA LEU A 508 -0.45 7.21 -13.08
C LEU A 508 -0.25 7.58 -11.60
N ALA A 509 0.46 6.74 -10.84
CA ALA A 509 0.77 7.00 -9.43
C ALA A 509 1.76 8.15 -9.20
N SER A 510 2.54 8.54 -10.22
CA SER A 510 3.50 9.65 -10.10
C SER A 510 2.84 11.01 -9.94
N GLY A 511 1.60 11.16 -10.42
CA GLY A 511 0.88 12.43 -10.48
C GLY A 511 1.41 13.42 -11.52
N LEU A 512 2.38 13.02 -12.37
CA LEU A 512 2.97 13.91 -13.37
C LEU A 512 1.97 14.34 -14.45
N GLY A 513 0.97 13.52 -14.77
CA GLY A 513 -0.06 13.89 -15.76
C GLY A 513 -1.06 14.95 -15.28
N THR A 514 -1.03 15.41 -14.03
CA THR A 514 -1.91 16.50 -13.56
C THR A 514 -1.33 17.89 -13.80
N THR A 515 -0.19 18.00 -14.48
CA THR A 515 0.38 19.30 -14.88
C THR A 515 -0.24 19.80 -16.17
N ASP A 516 -0.30 21.13 -16.34
CA ASP A 516 -0.79 21.75 -17.59
C ASP A 516 0.19 21.57 -18.76
N ALA A 517 1.45 21.22 -18.49
CA ALA A 517 2.46 20.94 -19.50
C ALA A 517 2.53 19.44 -19.80
N ASP A 518 2.69 19.11 -21.08
CA ASP A 518 3.03 17.77 -21.54
C ASP A 518 4.50 17.47 -21.17
N VAL A 519 4.72 16.37 -20.46
CA VAL A 519 6.04 15.91 -20.04
C VAL A 519 6.30 14.48 -20.52
N ALA A 520 7.52 14.23 -20.99
CA ALA A 520 7.99 12.92 -21.38
C ALA A 520 8.50 12.16 -20.15
N VAL A 521 7.86 11.03 -19.84
CA VAL A 521 8.14 10.20 -18.67
C VAL A 521 8.62 8.83 -19.13
N LEU A 522 9.86 8.48 -18.82
CA LEU A 522 10.38 7.13 -19.01
C LEU A 522 10.19 6.31 -17.74
N VAL A 523 9.46 5.21 -17.83
CA VAL A 523 9.28 4.26 -16.73
C VAL A 523 10.14 3.04 -16.98
N CYS A 524 11.01 2.72 -16.04
CA CYS A 524 11.82 1.51 -16.05
C CYS A 524 11.40 0.60 -14.90
N ASP A 525 10.73 -0.50 -15.23
CA ASP A 525 10.27 -1.51 -14.27
C ASP A 525 11.19 -2.73 -14.31
N LEU A 526 12.02 -2.91 -13.27
CA LEU A 526 12.83 -4.12 -13.10
C LEU A 526 12.33 -4.88 -11.87
N GLY A 527 11.44 -5.83 -12.12
CA GLY A 527 10.85 -6.70 -11.12
C GLY A 527 11.70 -7.93 -10.80
N GLY A 528 11.08 -8.93 -10.17
CA GLY A 528 11.73 -10.24 -9.92
C GLY A 528 11.78 -11.14 -11.16
N GLY A 529 10.85 -10.94 -12.10
CA GLY A 529 10.65 -11.85 -13.24
C GLY A 529 10.81 -11.23 -14.62
N THR A 530 10.49 -9.94 -14.73
CA THR A 530 10.31 -9.23 -15.98
C THR A 530 10.98 -7.87 -15.89
N PHE A 531 11.38 -7.37 -17.05
CA PHE A 531 11.89 -6.03 -17.24
C PHE A 531 11.04 -5.35 -18.31
N ASP A 532 10.42 -4.22 -17.97
CA ASP A 532 9.65 -3.40 -18.90
C ASP A 532 10.18 -1.96 -18.91
N VAL A 533 10.16 -1.34 -20.08
CA VAL A 533 10.44 0.08 -20.26
C VAL A 533 9.33 0.67 -21.11
N SER A 534 8.71 1.74 -20.63
CA SER A 534 7.72 2.49 -21.40
C SER A 534 8.04 3.97 -21.36
N LEU A 535 7.91 4.62 -22.51
CA LEU A 535 7.89 6.07 -22.60
C LEU A 535 6.43 6.52 -22.69
N LEU A 536 6.06 7.44 -21.82
CA LEU A 536 4.76 8.08 -21.80
C LEU A 536 4.90 9.58 -22.02
N GLU A 537 3.92 10.17 -22.71
CA GLU A 537 3.66 11.60 -22.67
C GLU A 537 2.50 11.83 -21.70
N CYS A 538 2.70 12.71 -20.72
CA CYS A 538 1.76 12.95 -19.64
C CYS A 538 1.47 14.44 -19.52
N GLY A 539 0.20 14.84 -19.54
CA GLY A 539 -0.20 16.25 -19.41
C GLY A 539 -1.71 16.43 -19.48
N MET A 540 -2.24 17.45 -18.80
CA MET A 540 -3.67 17.80 -18.79
C MET A 540 -4.61 16.61 -18.49
N GLY A 541 -4.17 15.70 -17.61
CA GLY A 541 -4.91 14.48 -17.25
C GLY A 541 -4.80 13.33 -18.25
N ILE A 542 -4.09 13.52 -19.37
CA ILE A 542 -3.87 12.51 -20.40
C ILE A 542 -2.55 11.79 -20.13
N PHE A 543 -2.59 10.46 -20.15
CA PHE A 543 -1.43 9.58 -20.06
C PHE A 543 -1.39 8.73 -21.32
N GLU A 544 -0.48 9.05 -22.24
CA GLU A 544 -0.35 8.35 -23.52
C GLU A 544 0.97 7.60 -23.58
N VAL A 545 0.91 6.28 -23.75
CA VAL A 545 2.10 5.47 -24.00
C VAL A 545 2.53 5.69 -25.45
N LYS A 546 3.77 6.14 -25.64
CA LYS A 546 4.35 6.37 -26.98
C LYS A 546 5.07 5.15 -27.51
N ALA A 547 5.79 4.46 -26.64
CA ALA A 547 6.49 3.23 -26.98
C ALA A 547 6.72 2.39 -25.73
N THR A 548 6.69 1.06 -25.90
CA THR A 548 7.03 0.10 -24.84
C THR A 548 7.92 -1.00 -25.39
N SER A 549 8.85 -1.49 -24.57
CA SER A 549 9.71 -2.62 -24.86
C SER A 549 10.09 -3.31 -23.56
N GLY A 550 10.58 -4.55 -23.63
CA GLY A 550 10.90 -5.30 -22.42
C GLY A 550 11.48 -6.68 -22.68
N ASP A 551 11.66 -7.42 -21.60
CA ASP A 551 12.14 -8.80 -21.55
C ASP A 551 11.37 -9.56 -20.46
N ASN A 552 10.52 -10.51 -20.88
CA ASN A 552 9.66 -11.31 -20.01
C ASN A 552 10.43 -12.38 -19.20
N GLU A 553 11.73 -12.55 -19.46
CA GLU A 553 12.60 -13.53 -18.80
C GLU A 553 13.87 -12.85 -18.23
N LEU A 554 13.72 -11.63 -17.73
CA LEU A 554 14.79 -10.85 -17.11
C LEU A 554 14.29 -10.17 -15.84
N GLY A 555 14.85 -10.49 -14.69
CA GLY A 555 14.53 -9.84 -13.43
C GLY A 555 15.39 -10.32 -12.27
N GLY A 556 15.05 -9.88 -11.05
CA GLY A 556 15.80 -10.17 -9.83
C GLY A 556 16.10 -11.66 -9.58
N ASP A 557 15.25 -12.60 -10.02
CA ASP A 557 15.49 -14.03 -9.87
C ASP A 557 16.70 -14.51 -10.69
N ASP A 558 17.00 -13.86 -11.82
CA ASP A 558 18.16 -14.22 -12.65
C ASP A 558 19.47 -13.80 -11.98
N TRP A 559 19.47 -12.65 -11.31
CA TRP A 559 20.59 -12.22 -10.45
C TRP A 559 20.81 -13.19 -9.29
N ASP A 560 19.73 -13.62 -8.63
CA ASP A 560 19.82 -14.61 -7.56
C ASP A 560 20.41 -15.92 -8.06
N GLN A 561 20.00 -16.37 -9.25
CA GLN A 561 20.52 -17.58 -9.86
C GLN A 561 22.01 -17.46 -10.20
N ARG A 562 22.51 -16.30 -10.64
CA ARG A 562 23.96 -16.08 -10.85
C ARG A 562 24.76 -16.17 -9.56
N ILE A 563 24.25 -15.63 -8.46
CA ILE A 563 24.89 -15.76 -7.15
C ILE A 563 24.91 -17.24 -6.73
N VAL A 564 23.78 -17.94 -6.88
CA VAL A 564 23.67 -19.37 -6.55
C VAL A 564 24.68 -20.20 -7.34
N ASP A 565 24.75 -20.01 -8.66
CA ASP A 565 25.67 -20.74 -9.53
C ASP A 565 27.13 -20.47 -9.16
N HIS A 566 27.46 -19.20 -8.92
CA HIS A 566 28.82 -18.79 -8.54
C HIS A 566 29.26 -19.38 -7.20
N ILE A 567 28.42 -19.29 -6.18
CA ILE A 567 28.70 -19.77 -4.83
C ILE A 567 28.70 -21.30 -4.79
N ALA A 568 27.77 -21.96 -5.48
CA ALA A 568 27.76 -23.43 -5.59
C ALA A 568 29.01 -23.94 -6.32
N ALA A 569 29.46 -23.24 -7.38
CA ALA A 569 30.70 -23.59 -8.07
C ALA A 569 31.95 -23.40 -7.19
N ARG A 570 32.02 -22.34 -6.38
CA ARG A 570 33.09 -22.15 -5.38
C ARG A 570 33.10 -23.28 -4.36
N PHE A 571 31.94 -23.61 -3.79
CA PHE A 571 31.81 -24.70 -2.82
C PHE A 571 32.21 -26.05 -3.42
N ARG A 572 31.78 -26.34 -4.66
CA ARG A 572 32.17 -27.56 -5.38
C ARG A 572 33.67 -27.64 -5.61
N ARG A 573 34.33 -26.53 -5.99
CA ARG A 573 35.80 -26.50 -6.14
C ARG A 573 36.52 -26.71 -4.81
N ALA A 574 36.01 -26.16 -3.72
CA ALA A 574 36.65 -26.24 -2.40
C ALA A 574 36.43 -27.59 -1.70
N ARG A 575 35.26 -28.20 -1.87
CA ARG A 575 34.80 -29.37 -1.09
C ARG A 575 34.46 -30.61 -1.93
N GLY A 576 34.44 -30.50 -3.25
CA GLY A 576 34.08 -31.59 -4.15
C GLY A 576 32.58 -31.95 -4.18
N ILE A 577 31.72 -31.16 -3.52
CA ILE A 577 30.28 -31.45 -3.35
C ILE A 577 29.44 -30.46 -4.15
N ASP A 578 28.43 -30.98 -4.84
CA ASP A 578 27.48 -30.17 -5.59
C ASP A 578 26.23 -29.84 -4.77
N LEU A 579 26.14 -28.60 -4.27
CA LEU A 579 24.96 -28.11 -3.56
C LEU A 579 23.71 -28.04 -4.43
N GLN A 580 23.83 -28.00 -5.76
CA GLN A 580 22.68 -27.92 -6.67
C GLN A 580 21.93 -29.24 -6.77
N ALA A 581 22.59 -30.37 -6.46
CA ALA A 581 21.97 -31.68 -6.44
C ALA A 581 21.10 -31.91 -5.19
N ASP A 582 21.36 -31.16 -4.11
CA ASP A 582 20.60 -31.21 -2.86
C ASP A 582 19.53 -30.10 -2.86
N ARG A 583 18.25 -30.50 -2.90
CA ARG A 583 17.13 -29.56 -2.98
C ARG A 583 17.01 -28.66 -1.75
N MET A 584 17.30 -29.17 -0.56
CA MET A 584 17.23 -28.38 0.68
C MET A 584 18.39 -27.38 0.72
N ALA A 585 19.60 -27.82 0.38
CA ALA A 585 20.77 -26.95 0.32
C ALA A 585 20.58 -25.85 -0.73
N LEU A 586 20.10 -26.20 -1.92
CA LEU A 586 19.82 -25.26 -3.00
C LEU A 586 18.75 -24.22 -2.60
N GLN A 587 17.72 -24.63 -1.87
CA GLN A 587 16.68 -23.71 -1.39
C GLN A 587 17.25 -22.69 -0.39
N ARG A 588 18.03 -23.16 0.59
CA ARG A 588 18.72 -22.28 1.56
C ARG A 588 19.71 -21.33 0.88
N LEU A 589 20.46 -21.85 -0.10
CA LEU A 589 21.41 -21.04 -0.87
C LEU A 589 20.71 -19.96 -1.67
N ARG A 590 19.55 -20.25 -2.26
CA ARG A 590 18.75 -19.26 -2.99
C ARG A 590 18.23 -18.15 -2.09
N GLU A 591 17.69 -18.49 -0.92
CA GLU A 591 17.23 -17.48 0.04
C GLU A 591 18.40 -16.59 0.50
N ALA A 592 19.56 -17.19 0.80
CA ALA A 592 20.74 -16.43 1.17
C ALA A 592 21.30 -15.58 0.02
N ALA A 593 21.19 -16.05 -1.22
CA ALA A 593 21.58 -15.30 -2.41
C ALA A 593 20.68 -14.07 -2.62
N GLU A 594 19.36 -14.20 -2.47
CA GLU A 594 18.41 -13.08 -2.52
C GLU A 594 18.75 -12.04 -1.45
N GLN A 595 18.99 -12.47 -0.21
CA GLN A 595 19.38 -11.57 0.88
C GLN A 595 20.74 -10.89 0.61
N ALA A 596 21.72 -11.62 0.08
CA ALA A 596 23.01 -11.06 -0.28
C ALA A 596 22.90 -10.01 -1.39
N LYS A 597 22.10 -10.27 -2.44
CA LYS A 597 21.79 -9.31 -3.52
C LYS A 597 21.18 -8.03 -2.96
N ILE A 598 20.17 -8.16 -2.10
CA ILE A 598 19.49 -7.02 -1.47
C ILE A 598 20.49 -6.23 -0.60
N ALA A 599 21.27 -6.90 0.25
CA ALA A 599 22.28 -6.26 1.09
C ALA A 599 23.32 -5.48 0.26
N LEU A 600 23.82 -6.07 -0.82
CA LEU A 600 24.80 -5.43 -1.71
C LEU A 600 24.28 -4.18 -2.43
N SER A 601 22.97 -3.92 -2.38
CA SER A 601 22.41 -2.65 -2.86
C SER A 601 22.69 -1.46 -1.92
N SER A 602 22.98 -1.71 -0.64
CA SER A 602 23.35 -0.68 0.34
C SER A 602 24.81 -0.79 0.81
N VAL A 603 25.35 -2.00 0.96
CA VAL A 603 26.73 -2.24 1.41
C VAL A 603 27.65 -2.71 0.28
N GLN A 604 28.97 -2.58 0.46
CA GLN A 604 29.96 -2.97 -0.55
C GLN A 604 30.33 -4.46 -0.52
N ARG A 605 30.07 -5.12 0.62
CA ARG A 605 30.41 -6.52 0.86
C ARG A 605 29.42 -7.13 1.84
N THR A 606 29.06 -8.39 1.63
CA THR A 606 28.26 -9.21 2.53
C THR A 606 28.84 -10.62 2.62
N THR A 607 28.37 -11.40 3.58
CA THR A 607 28.80 -12.80 3.79
C THR A 607 27.59 -13.72 3.70
N ILE A 608 27.69 -14.76 2.89
CA ILE A 608 26.72 -15.85 2.80
C ILE A 608 27.18 -16.96 3.76
N ALA A 609 26.61 -16.95 4.96
CA ALA A 609 26.91 -17.91 6.02
C ALA A 609 25.75 -18.91 6.19
N LEU A 610 25.92 -20.14 5.72
CA LEU A 610 24.96 -21.23 5.88
C LEU A 610 25.59 -22.38 6.67
N PRO A 611 25.38 -22.46 7.99
CA PRO A 611 25.88 -23.56 8.78
C PRO A 611 25.13 -24.84 8.46
N TYR A 612 25.79 -25.99 8.54
CA TYR A 612 25.17 -27.31 8.28
C TYR A 612 24.46 -27.35 6.92
N ILE A 613 25.09 -26.83 5.87
CA ILE A 613 24.48 -26.73 4.54
C ILE A 613 24.31 -28.11 3.90
N THR A 614 25.26 -29.02 4.14
CA THR A 614 25.25 -30.40 3.66
C THR A 614 26.18 -31.26 4.53
N VAL A 615 26.30 -32.56 4.23
CA VAL A 615 27.21 -33.50 4.90
C VAL A 615 28.22 -34.07 3.92
N SER A 616 29.45 -34.33 4.37
CA SER A 616 30.49 -34.98 3.57
C SER A 616 30.21 -36.47 3.38
N ALA A 617 30.97 -37.14 2.50
CA ALA A 617 30.92 -38.60 2.34
C ALA A 617 31.28 -39.33 3.66
N GLU A 618 32.05 -38.70 4.53
CA GLU A 618 32.46 -39.19 5.86
C GLU A 618 31.44 -38.85 6.96
N LYS A 619 30.26 -38.32 6.58
CA LYS A 619 29.17 -37.87 7.46
C LYS A 619 29.52 -36.68 8.37
N GLU A 620 30.52 -35.90 8.00
CA GLU A 620 30.85 -34.66 8.71
C GLU A 620 29.96 -33.51 8.23
N PRO A 621 29.40 -32.70 9.14
CA PRO A 621 28.63 -31.52 8.74
C PRO A 621 29.53 -30.48 8.08
N LEU A 622 29.08 -29.93 6.96
CA LEU A 622 29.77 -28.87 6.24
C LEU A 622 29.02 -27.55 6.35
N HIS A 623 29.78 -26.46 6.34
CA HIS A 623 29.29 -25.09 6.42
C HIS A 623 29.71 -24.33 5.16
N LEU A 624 28.85 -23.43 4.70
CA LEU A 624 29.19 -22.44 3.68
C LEU A 624 29.45 -21.11 4.39
N ASP A 625 30.62 -20.53 4.15
CA ASP A 625 30.98 -19.20 4.63
C ASP A 625 31.77 -18.52 3.50
N GLU A 626 31.04 -17.78 2.66
CA GLU A 626 31.60 -17.16 1.47
C GLU A 626 31.29 -15.66 1.48
N ALA A 627 32.33 -14.85 1.32
CA ALA A 627 32.17 -13.43 1.13
C ALA A 627 31.83 -13.11 -0.34
N LEU A 628 30.90 -12.18 -0.54
CA LEU A 628 30.54 -11.63 -1.84
C LEU A 628 30.62 -10.11 -1.79
N THR A 629 31.35 -9.52 -2.73
CA THR A 629 31.44 -8.07 -2.90
C THR A 629 30.47 -7.57 -3.97
N ARG A 630 30.12 -6.28 -3.92
CA ARG A 630 29.30 -5.64 -4.96
C ARG A 630 29.97 -5.73 -6.33
N ALA A 631 31.28 -5.47 -6.39
CA ALA A 631 32.04 -5.56 -7.64
C ALA A 631 32.03 -6.98 -8.24
N GLU A 632 32.12 -8.03 -7.41
CA GLU A 632 31.97 -9.40 -7.88
C GLU A 632 30.55 -9.68 -8.39
N LEU A 633 29.52 -9.24 -7.68
CA LEU A 633 28.13 -9.38 -8.12
C LEU A 633 27.94 -8.72 -9.50
N GLU A 634 28.36 -7.47 -9.65
CA GLU A 634 28.28 -6.73 -10.90
C GLU A 634 29.01 -7.46 -12.03
N SER A 635 30.20 -8.01 -11.76
CA SER A 635 30.96 -8.79 -12.72
C SER A 635 30.27 -10.08 -13.17
N ILE A 636 29.64 -10.84 -12.28
CA ILE A 636 28.99 -12.12 -12.63
C ILE A 636 27.58 -11.92 -13.24
N THR A 637 27.06 -10.69 -13.23
CA THR A 637 25.75 -10.32 -13.80
C THR A 637 25.85 -9.30 -14.93
N ALA A 638 27.05 -9.03 -15.45
CA ALA A 638 27.27 -7.99 -16.46
C ALA A 638 26.42 -8.20 -17.73
N ASP A 639 26.28 -9.45 -18.18
CA ASP A 639 25.47 -9.80 -19.34
C ASP A 639 23.95 -9.60 -19.11
N LEU A 640 23.48 -9.71 -17.86
CA LEU A 640 22.10 -9.40 -17.52
C LEU A 640 21.83 -7.89 -17.54
N LEU A 641 22.82 -7.07 -17.14
CA LEU A 641 22.77 -5.61 -17.31
C LEU A 641 22.83 -5.22 -18.79
N ASP A 642 23.61 -5.91 -19.61
CA ASP A 642 23.65 -5.64 -21.05
C ASP A 642 22.30 -5.90 -21.73
N ARG A 643 21.56 -6.93 -21.30
CA ARG A 643 20.19 -7.20 -21.77
C ARG A 643 19.22 -6.05 -21.47
N VAL A 644 19.42 -5.27 -20.40
CA VAL A 644 18.61 -4.09 -20.07
C VAL A 644 18.79 -2.96 -21.09
N ARG A 645 19.98 -2.82 -21.68
CA ARG A 645 20.32 -1.70 -22.59
C ARG A 645 19.48 -1.68 -23.86
N GLY A 646 19.19 -2.86 -24.43
CA GLY A 646 18.43 -3.02 -25.66
C GLY A 646 17.03 -2.37 -25.57
N PRO A 647 16.16 -2.83 -24.65
CA PRO A 647 14.82 -2.30 -24.50
C PRO A 647 14.76 -0.79 -24.26
N VAL A 648 15.67 -0.22 -23.44
CA VAL A 648 15.73 1.24 -23.21
C VAL A 648 16.03 1.98 -24.51
N THR A 649 17.02 1.51 -25.27
CA THR A 649 17.41 2.13 -26.55
C THR A 649 16.31 1.99 -27.60
N ASP A 650 15.64 0.85 -27.64
CA ASP A 650 14.55 0.57 -28.56
C ASP A 650 13.36 1.51 -28.33
N VAL A 651 12.97 1.75 -27.07
CA VAL A 651 11.87 2.67 -26.72
C VAL A 651 12.16 4.10 -27.19
N LEU A 652 13.37 4.61 -26.96
CA LEU A 652 13.75 5.96 -27.40
C LEU A 652 13.72 6.09 -28.93
N ARG A 653 14.29 5.09 -29.62
CA ARG A 653 14.32 5.04 -31.09
C ARG A 653 12.91 4.99 -31.68
N GLU A 654 12.03 4.16 -31.12
CA GLU A 654 10.66 3.97 -31.61
C GLU A 654 9.78 5.18 -31.35
N ALA A 655 9.94 5.84 -30.20
CA ALA A 655 9.27 7.11 -29.91
C ALA A 655 9.84 8.29 -30.71
N GLY A 656 11.00 8.13 -31.35
CA GLY A 656 11.66 9.20 -32.10
C GLY A 656 12.18 10.33 -31.22
N ILE A 657 12.49 10.04 -29.95
CA ILE A 657 13.00 11.03 -28.99
C ILE A 657 14.44 10.72 -28.57
N THR A 658 15.15 11.75 -28.15
CA THR A 658 16.50 11.64 -27.59
C THR A 658 16.46 11.60 -26.06
N ALA A 659 17.53 11.10 -25.44
CA ALA A 659 17.69 11.08 -23.98
C ALA A 659 17.44 12.46 -23.33
N ALA A 660 17.92 13.53 -23.97
CA ALA A 660 17.76 14.90 -23.49
C ALA A 660 16.31 15.42 -23.50
N GLN A 661 15.40 14.74 -24.19
CA GLN A 661 13.98 15.11 -24.25
C GLN A 661 13.14 14.39 -23.18
N ILE A 662 13.75 13.58 -22.31
CA ILE A 662 13.05 12.95 -21.20
C ILE A 662 13.05 13.90 -20.00
N ASP A 663 11.88 14.27 -19.53
CA ASP A 663 11.71 15.16 -18.38
C ASP A 663 11.82 14.41 -17.06
N HIS A 664 11.29 13.18 -17.02
CA HIS A 664 11.19 12.38 -15.80
C HIS A 664 11.53 10.91 -16.03
N VAL A 665 12.20 10.31 -15.06
CA VAL A 665 12.46 8.86 -15.00
C VAL A 665 11.83 8.30 -13.75
N LEU A 666 11.02 7.26 -13.90
CA LEU A 666 10.38 6.53 -12.81
C LEU A 666 10.92 5.11 -12.74
N PHE A 667 11.18 4.63 -11.54
CA PHE A 667 11.62 3.26 -11.29
C PHE A 667 10.52 2.47 -10.58
N ALA A 668 10.16 1.34 -11.18
CA ALA A 668 9.28 0.33 -10.61
C ALA A 668 10.05 -0.99 -10.42
N GLY A 669 9.57 -1.82 -9.51
CA GLY A 669 10.17 -3.11 -9.18
C GLY A 669 11.32 -3.02 -8.16
N GLY A 670 11.47 -4.09 -7.37
CA GLY A 670 12.46 -4.13 -6.28
C GLY A 670 13.90 -4.26 -6.77
N ALA A 671 14.12 -4.88 -7.93
CA ALA A 671 15.45 -5.05 -8.50
C ALA A 671 15.99 -3.76 -9.14
N ALA A 672 15.12 -2.78 -9.46
CA ALA A 672 15.53 -1.44 -9.89
C ALA A 672 16.35 -0.67 -8.83
N ARG A 673 16.39 -1.14 -7.57
CA ARG A 673 17.20 -0.54 -6.49
C ARG A 673 18.70 -0.84 -6.60
N MET A 674 19.11 -1.77 -7.46
CA MET A 674 20.52 -2.13 -7.62
C MET A 674 21.33 -0.93 -8.16
N PRO A 675 22.45 -0.56 -7.51
CA PRO A 675 23.28 0.57 -7.95
C PRO A 675 23.74 0.50 -9.41
N ALA A 676 24.10 -0.70 -9.89
CA ALA A 676 24.54 -0.90 -11.27
C ALA A 676 23.42 -0.67 -12.31
N PHE A 677 22.18 -1.04 -11.98
CA PHE A 677 21.03 -0.74 -12.83
C PHE A 677 20.76 0.76 -12.90
N LEU A 678 20.76 1.43 -11.74
CA LEU A 678 20.60 2.89 -11.68
C LEU A 678 21.73 3.63 -12.41
N ALA A 679 22.96 3.13 -12.34
CA ALA A 679 24.10 3.68 -13.06
C ALA A 679 23.95 3.51 -14.58
N LEU A 680 23.53 2.34 -15.04
CA LEU A 680 23.27 2.06 -16.46
C LEU A 680 22.18 2.99 -17.02
N VAL A 681 21.06 3.14 -16.31
CA VAL A 681 19.97 4.02 -16.77
C VAL A 681 20.43 5.49 -16.79
N ARG A 682 21.21 5.94 -15.81
CA ARG A 682 21.81 7.29 -15.82
C ARG A 682 22.78 7.50 -16.97
N GLU A 683 23.60 6.50 -17.29
CA GLU A 683 24.51 6.53 -18.44
C GLU A 683 23.74 6.68 -19.75
N LEU A 684 22.64 5.95 -19.91
CA LEU A 684 21.81 6.00 -21.11
C LEU A 684 21.01 7.30 -21.27
N LEU A 685 20.79 8.02 -20.17
CA LEU A 685 19.90 9.19 -20.11
C LEU A 685 20.63 10.48 -19.72
N ASP A 686 21.91 10.61 -20.05
CA ASP A 686 22.73 11.80 -19.82
C ASP A 686 22.67 12.35 -18.36
N GLY A 687 22.58 11.44 -17.38
CA GLY A 687 22.60 11.78 -15.95
C GLY A 687 21.24 12.05 -15.31
N ALA A 688 20.12 11.76 -15.98
CA ALA A 688 18.78 11.91 -15.41
C ALA A 688 18.62 11.18 -14.06
N THR A 689 18.06 11.87 -13.06
CA THR A 689 17.82 11.31 -11.71
C THR A 689 16.32 11.14 -11.44
N PRO A 690 15.90 10.04 -10.81
CA PRO A 690 14.49 9.78 -10.55
C PRO A 690 13.90 10.76 -9.53
N LYS A 691 12.64 11.15 -9.75
CA LYS A 691 11.82 11.93 -8.80
C LYS A 691 10.46 11.23 -8.66
N GLN A 692 10.28 10.43 -7.61
CA GLN A 692 9.03 9.70 -7.38
C GLN A 692 8.58 9.75 -5.91
N ARG A 693 7.25 9.79 -5.70
CA ARG A 693 6.61 9.87 -4.37
C ARG A 693 6.49 8.52 -3.69
N PHE A 694 6.20 7.47 -4.47
CA PHE A 694 6.06 6.10 -3.99
C PHE A 694 7.38 5.34 -4.14
N SER A 695 7.63 4.38 -3.25
CA SER A 695 8.74 3.45 -3.43
C SER A 695 8.53 2.60 -4.69
N SER A 696 9.60 2.10 -5.29
CA SER A 696 9.52 1.30 -6.53
C SER A 696 8.71 0.01 -6.36
N ASN A 697 8.52 -0.48 -5.14
CA ASN A 697 7.72 -1.67 -4.83
C ASN A 697 6.22 -1.41 -4.69
N GLU A 698 5.80 -0.16 -4.56
CA GLU A 698 4.43 0.20 -4.16
C GLU A 698 3.71 1.01 -5.25
N ILE A 699 4.49 1.66 -6.11
CA ILE A 699 4.00 2.60 -7.14
C ILE A 699 3.02 1.94 -8.12
N VAL A 700 3.23 0.66 -8.44
CA VAL A 700 2.40 -0.12 -9.37
C VAL A 700 1.00 -0.38 -8.79
N ALA A 701 0.90 -0.89 -7.55
CA ALA A 701 -0.38 -1.12 -6.88
C ALA A 701 -1.16 0.19 -6.67
N ALA A 702 -0.46 1.26 -6.28
CA ALA A 702 -1.05 2.59 -6.13
C ALA A 702 -1.67 3.09 -7.46
N GLY A 703 -0.98 2.88 -8.58
CA GLY A 703 -1.48 3.20 -9.92
C GLY A 703 -2.71 2.41 -10.31
N ALA A 704 -2.72 1.10 -10.03
CA ALA A 704 -3.89 0.27 -10.27
C ALA A 704 -5.11 0.73 -9.47
N ALA A 705 -4.94 1.18 -8.22
CA ALA A 705 -6.02 1.71 -7.41
C ALA A 705 -6.58 3.03 -7.96
N LEU A 706 -5.71 3.91 -8.48
CA LEU A 706 -6.14 5.14 -9.18
C LEU A 706 -6.95 4.81 -10.42
N GLN A 707 -6.50 3.85 -11.23
CA GLN A 707 -7.23 3.41 -12.41
C GLN A 707 -8.60 2.82 -12.04
N ALA A 708 -8.69 2.09 -10.93
CA ALA A 708 -9.98 1.62 -10.42
C ALA A 708 -10.89 2.82 -10.05
N GLY A 709 -10.33 3.85 -9.43
CA GLY A 709 -11.02 5.11 -9.15
C GLY A 709 -11.54 5.84 -10.38
N VAL A 710 -10.77 5.84 -11.48
CA VAL A 710 -11.20 6.42 -12.77
C VAL A 710 -12.40 5.67 -13.32
N LEU A 711 -12.34 4.33 -13.35
CA LEU A 711 -13.45 3.49 -13.84
C LEU A 711 -14.72 3.63 -13.01
N ARG A 712 -14.59 4.04 -11.74
CA ARG A 712 -15.69 4.25 -10.80
C ARG A 712 -16.16 5.70 -10.70
N GLY A 713 -15.48 6.64 -11.37
CA GLY A 713 -15.77 8.07 -11.30
C GLY A 713 -15.36 8.74 -9.98
N GLU A 714 -14.56 8.07 -9.13
CA GLU A 714 -13.98 8.65 -7.91
C GLU A 714 -12.82 9.61 -8.23
N VAL A 715 -12.08 9.30 -9.31
CA VAL A 715 -11.03 10.13 -9.90
C VAL A 715 -11.56 10.66 -11.24
N GLN A 716 -11.54 11.98 -11.41
CA GLN A 716 -12.05 12.66 -12.59
C GLN A 716 -10.90 13.22 -13.42
N ASP A 717 -11.19 13.56 -14.68
CA ASP A 717 -10.27 14.25 -15.60
C ASP A 717 -8.96 13.48 -15.88
N THR A 718 -9.02 12.14 -15.85
CA THR A 718 -7.89 11.28 -16.24
C THR A 718 -8.27 10.44 -17.46
N LEU A 719 -7.48 10.51 -18.52
CA LEU A 719 -7.60 9.67 -19.72
C LEU A 719 -6.32 8.85 -19.92
N LEU A 720 -6.48 7.55 -20.15
CA LEU A 720 -5.37 6.62 -20.31
C LEU A 720 -5.41 5.99 -21.71
N LEU A 721 -4.38 6.26 -22.49
CA LEU A 721 -4.17 5.77 -23.85
C LEU A 721 -2.97 4.81 -23.84
N ASP A 722 -3.25 3.52 -23.81
CA ASP A 722 -2.23 2.46 -23.84
C ASP A 722 -1.95 2.03 -25.30
N VAL A 723 -0.95 1.18 -25.52
CA VAL A 723 -0.57 0.69 -26.85
C VAL A 723 -0.52 -0.84 -26.93
N ASN A 724 -0.66 -1.37 -28.14
CA ASN A 724 -0.42 -2.78 -28.42
C ASN A 724 1.10 -3.06 -28.54
N PRO A 725 1.72 -3.91 -27.70
CA PRO A 725 3.19 -4.04 -27.61
C PRO A 725 3.84 -4.79 -28.78
N VAL A 726 3.08 -5.49 -29.62
CA VAL A 726 3.59 -6.36 -30.70
C VAL A 726 2.71 -6.30 -31.94
N SER A 727 3.32 -6.34 -33.13
CA SER A 727 2.61 -6.21 -34.40
C SER A 727 1.65 -7.38 -34.64
N LEU A 728 0.51 -7.07 -35.26
CA LEU A 728 -0.52 -8.01 -35.67
C LEU A 728 -0.68 -7.98 -37.18
N GLY A 729 -0.90 -9.15 -37.76
CA GLY A 729 -0.98 -9.28 -39.20
C GLY A 729 -1.45 -10.65 -39.64
N ILE A 730 -1.38 -10.89 -40.94
CA ILE A 730 -1.78 -12.16 -41.56
C ILE A 730 -0.66 -12.78 -42.39
N GLU A 731 -0.74 -14.09 -42.60
CA GLU A 731 0.06 -14.77 -43.61
C GLU A 731 -0.49 -14.46 -45.01
N THR A 732 0.38 -13.95 -45.88
CA THR A 732 0.08 -13.75 -47.31
C THR A 732 0.87 -14.72 -48.18
N LYS A 733 0.59 -14.71 -49.50
CA LYS A 733 1.22 -15.63 -50.46
C LYS A 733 2.74 -15.60 -50.34
N GLY A 734 3.34 -16.77 -50.18
CA GLY A 734 4.79 -16.93 -49.97
C GLY A 734 5.20 -17.10 -48.51
N GLY A 735 4.25 -17.16 -47.57
CA GLY A 735 4.53 -17.35 -46.14
C GLY A 735 5.03 -16.07 -45.46
N VAL A 736 4.82 -14.92 -46.09
CA VAL A 736 5.25 -13.61 -45.60
C VAL A 736 4.25 -13.08 -44.58
N PHE A 737 4.76 -12.46 -43.52
CA PHE A 737 3.95 -11.79 -42.52
C PHE A 737 3.63 -10.36 -42.97
N THR A 738 2.38 -10.10 -43.33
CA THR A 738 1.92 -8.75 -43.66
C THR A 738 1.32 -8.11 -42.42
N ARG A 739 2.02 -7.10 -41.89
CA ARG A 739 1.62 -6.33 -40.70
C ARG A 739 0.44 -5.42 -41.04
N VAL A 740 -0.68 -5.63 -40.33
CA VAL A 740 -1.88 -4.79 -40.45
C VAL A 740 -1.87 -3.73 -39.35
N ILE A 741 -1.63 -4.13 -38.10
CA ILE A 741 -1.48 -3.22 -36.96
C ILE A 741 -0.04 -3.32 -36.45
N PRO A 742 0.79 -2.28 -36.63
CA PRO A 742 2.14 -2.23 -36.06
C PRO A 742 2.12 -2.25 -34.52
N ARG A 743 3.21 -2.72 -33.90
CA ARG A 743 3.48 -2.49 -32.48
C ARG A 743 3.45 -1.00 -32.12
N ASN A 744 3.18 -0.70 -30.86
CA ASN A 744 2.98 0.62 -30.28
C ASN A 744 1.81 1.42 -30.89
N THR A 745 0.86 0.77 -31.56
CA THR A 745 -0.38 1.45 -31.99
C THR A 745 -1.28 1.66 -30.77
N THR A 746 -1.74 2.90 -30.56
CA THR A 746 -2.64 3.30 -29.47
C THR A 746 -3.95 2.51 -29.49
N LEU A 747 -4.41 2.10 -28.31
CA LEU A 747 -5.65 1.37 -28.09
C LEU A 747 -6.75 2.28 -27.52
N PRO A 748 -8.04 2.03 -27.85
CA PRO A 748 -8.54 1.02 -28.80
C PRO A 748 -8.27 1.40 -30.26
N ILE A 749 -8.16 0.41 -31.15
CA ILE A 749 -7.94 0.65 -32.59
C ILE A 749 -8.74 -0.31 -33.46
N LYS A 750 -9.25 0.23 -34.56
CA LYS A 750 -9.85 -0.55 -35.65
C LYS A 750 -9.13 -0.23 -36.95
N ARG A 751 -8.57 -1.26 -37.60
CA ARG A 751 -7.84 -1.11 -38.86
C ARG A 751 -8.24 -2.19 -39.84
N SER A 752 -8.46 -1.78 -41.08
CA SER A 752 -8.88 -2.65 -42.17
C SER A 752 -7.88 -2.59 -43.30
N GLU A 753 -7.61 -3.73 -43.92
CA GLU A 753 -6.74 -3.84 -45.09
C GLU A 753 -7.37 -4.76 -46.14
N ILE A 754 -7.24 -4.37 -47.40
CA ILE A 754 -7.85 -5.10 -48.52
C ILE A 754 -6.84 -6.08 -49.09
N PHE A 755 -7.27 -7.33 -49.16
CA PHE A 755 -6.52 -8.43 -49.75
C PHE A 755 -7.28 -9.02 -50.95
N THR A 756 -6.61 -9.86 -51.74
CA THR A 756 -7.17 -10.47 -52.95
C THR A 756 -6.75 -11.92 -53.13
N THR A 757 -7.44 -12.65 -54.02
CA THR A 757 -7.21 -14.08 -54.25
C THR A 757 -5.88 -14.33 -54.95
N ALA A 758 -5.25 -15.46 -54.60
CA ALA A 758 -3.95 -15.85 -55.11
C ALA A 758 -4.03 -16.71 -56.39
N GLU A 759 -5.20 -17.29 -56.65
CA GLU A 759 -5.49 -18.25 -57.72
C GLU A 759 -6.83 -17.93 -58.42
N ASP A 760 -6.97 -18.39 -59.66
CA ASP A 760 -8.21 -18.21 -60.44
C ASP A 760 -9.32 -19.12 -59.92
N ASN A 761 -10.56 -18.62 -59.86
CA ASN A 761 -11.74 -19.34 -59.39
C ASN A 761 -11.62 -19.92 -57.97
N GLN A 762 -10.82 -19.28 -57.11
CA GLN A 762 -10.60 -19.70 -55.74
C GLN A 762 -11.92 -19.69 -54.94
N PRO A 763 -12.42 -20.85 -54.45
CA PRO A 763 -13.76 -20.97 -53.86
C PRO A 763 -13.85 -20.47 -52.40
N SER A 764 -12.69 -20.31 -51.75
CA SER A 764 -12.56 -19.86 -50.38
C SER A 764 -11.20 -19.22 -50.12
N ILE A 765 -11.11 -18.36 -49.11
CA ILE A 765 -9.84 -17.81 -48.61
C ILE A 765 -9.62 -18.24 -47.17
N GLN A 766 -8.38 -18.61 -46.86
CA GLN A 766 -7.94 -18.91 -45.51
C GLN A 766 -7.19 -17.70 -44.96
N VAL A 767 -7.65 -17.15 -43.84
CA VAL A 767 -7.01 -16.04 -43.14
C VAL A 767 -6.34 -16.58 -41.90
N SER A 768 -5.01 -16.62 -41.89
CA SER A 768 -4.21 -17.04 -40.74
C SER A 768 -3.59 -15.81 -40.07
N VAL A 769 -3.94 -15.61 -38.80
CA VAL A 769 -3.60 -14.42 -38.01
C VAL A 769 -2.37 -14.72 -37.15
N TYR A 770 -1.43 -13.78 -37.13
CA TYR A 770 -0.16 -13.90 -36.42
C TYR A 770 0.17 -12.63 -35.60
N GLN A 771 0.99 -12.83 -34.57
CA GLN A 771 1.55 -11.80 -33.70
C GLN A 771 3.07 -11.94 -33.65
N GLY A 772 3.79 -10.86 -33.94
CA GLY A 772 5.25 -10.84 -33.86
C GLY A 772 5.91 -9.86 -34.83
N GLU A 773 7.25 -9.82 -34.81
CA GLU A 773 8.04 -8.83 -35.58
C GLU A 773 8.87 -9.44 -36.71
N ARG A 774 8.82 -10.77 -36.90
CA ARG A 774 9.60 -11.46 -37.95
C ARG A 774 8.91 -11.31 -39.31
N GLU A 775 9.69 -11.30 -40.39
CA GLU A 775 9.17 -11.15 -41.75
C GLU A 775 8.44 -12.40 -42.26
N ILE A 776 8.75 -13.58 -41.74
CA ILE A 776 8.11 -14.85 -42.13
C ILE A 776 7.01 -15.19 -41.13
N ALA A 777 5.78 -15.40 -41.62
CA ALA A 777 4.59 -15.59 -40.78
C ALA A 777 4.74 -16.77 -39.81
N LYS A 778 5.24 -17.91 -40.28
CA LYS A 778 5.43 -19.12 -39.46
C LYS A 778 6.48 -18.99 -38.36
N GLU A 779 7.30 -17.95 -38.41
CA GLU A 779 8.28 -17.65 -37.38
C GLU A 779 7.71 -16.73 -36.29
N ASN A 780 6.53 -16.17 -36.52
CA ASN A 780 5.75 -15.42 -35.55
C ASN A 780 4.74 -16.33 -34.84
N ARG A 781 4.13 -15.81 -33.77
CA ARG A 781 3.13 -16.54 -33.00
C ARG A 781 1.84 -16.64 -33.80
N HIS A 782 1.40 -17.85 -34.11
CA HIS A 782 0.08 -18.10 -34.68
C HIS A 782 -1.01 -17.91 -33.62
N LEU A 783 -2.03 -17.11 -33.95
CA LEU A 783 -3.15 -16.81 -33.05
C LEU A 783 -4.42 -17.58 -33.42
N GLY A 784 -4.65 -17.81 -34.71
CA GLY A 784 -5.83 -18.51 -35.18
C GLY A 784 -5.98 -18.45 -36.69
N THR A 785 -6.88 -19.29 -37.21
CA THR A 785 -7.17 -19.34 -38.64
C THR A 785 -8.67 -19.52 -38.84
N PHE A 786 -9.22 -18.80 -39.82
CA PHE A 786 -10.60 -18.97 -40.24
C PHE A 786 -10.71 -18.92 -41.76
N GLU A 787 -11.79 -19.47 -42.30
CA GLU A 787 -12.00 -19.60 -43.73
C GLU A 787 -13.30 -18.90 -44.15
N LEU A 788 -13.23 -18.05 -45.16
CA LEU A 788 -14.39 -17.46 -45.82
C LEU A 788 -14.69 -18.29 -47.07
N THR A 789 -15.79 -19.05 -47.04
CA THR A 789 -16.17 -19.99 -48.12
C THR A 789 -17.30 -19.45 -49.00
N GLY A 790 -17.43 -20.05 -50.19
CA GLY A 790 -18.51 -19.73 -51.11
C GLY A 790 -18.26 -18.48 -51.94
N LEU A 791 -17.01 -18.22 -52.31
CA LEU A 791 -16.66 -17.14 -53.22
C LEU A 791 -17.13 -17.48 -54.65
N PRO A 792 -17.72 -16.51 -55.39
CA PRO A 792 -18.08 -16.73 -56.79
C PRO A 792 -16.81 -16.93 -57.65
N PRO A 793 -16.86 -17.76 -58.71
CA PRO A 793 -15.73 -17.93 -59.62
C PRO A 793 -15.33 -16.59 -60.27
N ALA A 794 -14.09 -16.17 -60.05
CA ALA A 794 -13.51 -14.96 -60.64
C ALA A 794 -12.00 -15.14 -60.89
N PRO A 795 -11.39 -14.41 -61.85
CA PRO A 795 -9.94 -14.40 -62.01
C PRO A 795 -9.22 -13.94 -60.73
N ARG A 796 -7.99 -14.42 -60.52
CA ARG A 796 -7.14 -13.98 -59.41
C ARG A 796 -7.00 -12.45 -59.42
N GLY A 797 -6.94 -11.83 -58.24
CA GLY A 797 -6.81 -10.38 -58.14
C GLY A 797 -8.13 -9.59 -58.26
N VAL A 798 -9.23 -10.24 -58.66
CA VAL A 798 -10.55 -9.58 -58.83
C VAL A 798 -11.35 -9.56 -57.53
N PRO A 799 -11.56 -10.68 -56.80
CA PRO A 799 -12.20 -10.63 -55.50
C PRO A 799 -11.40 -9.76 -54.53
N GLN A 800 -12.07 -8.83 -53.86
CA GLN A 800 -11.48 -7.97 -52.84
C GLN A 800 -12.14 -8.27 -51.51
N PHE A 801 -11.33 -8.61 -50.52
CA PHE A 801 -11.81 -8.88 -49.18
C PHE A 801 -11.11 -7.96 -48.19
N GLU A 802 -11.93 -7.28 -47.41
CA GLU A 802 -11.50 -6.41 -46.32
C GLU A 802 -11.30 -7.26 -45.08
N VAL A 803 -10.06 -7.35 -44.60
CA VAL A 803 -9.74 -7.95 -43.31
C VAL A 803 -9.65 -6.83 -42.29
N THR A 804 -10.50 -6.87 -41.28
CA THR A 804 -10.60 -5.86 -40.22
C THR A 804 -10.11 -6.44 -38.90
N PHE A 805 -9.18 -5.73 -38.27
CA PHE A 805 -8.71 -5.98 -36.92
C PHE A 805 -9.33 -4.92 -36.00
N ASP A 806 -10.01 -5.36 -34.96
CA ASP A 806 -10.67 -4.51 -33.96
C ASP A 806 -10.14 -4.92 -32.57
N LEU A 807 -9.39 -4.02 -31.93
CA LEU A 807 -8.77 -4.23 -30.61
C LEU A 807 -9.42 -3.32 -29.58
N ASP A 808 -9.91 -3.92 -28.50
CA ASP A 808 -10.50 -3.19 -27.38
C ASP A 808 -9.42 -2.60 -26.43
N PRO A 809 -9.82 -1.78 -25.43
CA PRO A 809 -8.87 -1.20 -24.47
C PRO A 809 -8.13 -2.22 -23.56
N ASN A 810 -8.58 -3.48 -23.52
CA ASN A 810 -7.90 -4.56 -22.79
C ASN A 810 -6.95 -5.37 -23.70
N GLY A 811 -6.92 -5.06 -25.00
CA GLY A 811 -6.14 -5.80 -26.00
C GLY A 811 -6.86 -7.03 -26.58
N VAL A 812 -8.15 -7.23 -26.29
CA VAL A 812 -8.93 -8.34 -26.88
C VAL A 812 -9.18 -8.04 -28.35
N MET A 813 -8.83 -9.00 -29.21
CA MET A 813 -8.86 -8.84 -30.65
C MET A 813 -10.03 -9.58 -31.31
N HIS A 814 -10.77 -8.86 -32.15
CA HIS A 814 -11.72 -9.41 -33.10
C HIS A 814 -11.17 -9.22 -34.51
N VAL A 815 -11.06 -10.32 -35.26
CA VAL A 815 -10.67 -10.28 -36.67
C VAL A 815 -11.85 -10.70 -37.53
N SER A 816 -12.24 -9.88 -38.50
CA SER A 816 -13.25 -10.25 -39.49
C SER A 816 -12.71 -10.11 -40.91
N ALA A 817 -13.22 -10.93 -41.82
CA ALA A 817 -12.96 -10.82 -43.24
C ALA A 817 -14.30 -10.71 -43.97
N ARG A 818 -14.44 -9.64 -44.76
CA ARG A 818 -15.65 -9.36 -45.55
C ARG A 818 -15.31 -9.29 -47.02
N ASP A 819 -15.98 -10.10 -47.83
CA ASP A 819 -15.93 -9.97 -49.29
C ASP A 819 -16.75 -8.74 -49.71
N LEU A 820 -16.08 -7.77 -50.34
CA LEU A 820 -16.69 -6.50 -50.77
C LEU A 820 -17.66 -6.69 -51.94
N GLY A 821 -17.53 -7.77 -52.72
CA GLY A 821 -18.42 -8.07 -53.83
C GLY A 821 -19.75 -8.69 -53.40
N THR A 822 -19.69 -9.71 -52.53
CA THR A 822 -20.90 -10.44 -52.09
C THR A 822 -21.47 -9.94 -50.76
N GLY A 823 -20.70 -9.16 -49.99
CA GLY A 823 -21.06 -8.72 -48.65
C GLY A 823 -21.00 -9.82 -47.59
N ARG A 824 -20.57 -11.04 -47.95
CA ARG A 824 -20.38 -12.13 -46.99
C ARG A 824 -19.24 -11.80 -46.03
N GLU A 825 -19.45 -12.08 -44.77
CA GLU A 825 -18.49 -11.86 -43.71
C GLU A 825 -18.29 -13.14 -42.90
N GLN A 826 -17.06 -13.39 -42.49
CA GLN A 826 -16.73 -14.36 -41.47
C GLN A 826 -15.82 -13.69 -40.45
N SER A 827 -15.96 -14.05 -39.17
CA SER A 827 -15.12 -13.50 -38.11
C SER A 827 -14.58 -14.58 -37.20
N LEU A 828 -13.47 -14.23 -36.55
CA LEU A 828 -12.83 -14.99 -35.50
C LEU A 828 -12.63 -14.03 -34.33
N ALA A 829 -13.32 -14.29 -33.23
CA ALA A 829 -12.96 -13.71 -31.95
C ALA A 829 -11.73 -14.47 -31.44
N ILE A 830 -10.59 -13.79 -31.38
CA ILE A 830 -9.38 -14.36 -30.82
C ILE A 830 -9.37 -13.96 -29.35
N SER A 831 -10.04 -14.76 -28.53
CA SER A 831 -9.78 -14.81 -27.09
C SER A 831 -8.67 -15.85 -26.90
N GLY A 832 -7.49 -15.41 -26.43
CA GLY A 832 -6.26 -16.20 -26.31
C GLY A 832 -6.46 -17.71 -26.17
N GLY A 833 -6.16 -18.45 -27.24
CA GLY A 833 -6.22 -19.91 -27.26
C GLY A 833 -5.28 -20.56 -26.25
N VAL A 834 -5.69 -21.71 -25.72
CA VAL A 834 -5.16 -22.45 -24.55
C VAL A 834 -5.41 -21.75 -23.21
N GLY A 835 -6.47 -20.95 -23.11
CA GLY A 835 -7.09 -20.61 -21.82
C GLY A 835 -7.85 -21.81 -21.23
N LEU A 836 -8.15 -21.76 -19.93
CA LEU A 836 -9.03 -22.74 -19.30
C LEU A 836 -10.44 -22.64 -19.89
N SER A 837 -11.07 -23.77 -20.20
CA SER A 837 -12.49 -23.76 -20.58
C SER A 837 -13.36 -23.20 -19.44
N ARG A 838 -14.52 -22.62 -19.76
CA ARG A 838 -15.46 -22.14 -18.72
C ARG A 838 -15.82 -23.23 -17.70
N ASP A 839 -15.88 -24.48 -18.13
CA ASP A 839 -16.12 -25.63 -17.26
C ASP A 839 -14.94 -25.93 -16.34
N GLU A 840 -13.70 -25.77 -16.83
CA GLU A 840 -12.48 -25.87 -16.02
C GLU A 840 -12.39 -24.74 -15.00
N ILE A 841 -12.60 -23.49 -15.42
CA ILE A 841 -12.64 -22.33 -14.51
C ILE A 841 -13.72 -22.56 -13.44
N GLY A 842 -14.93 -22.94 -13.84
CA GLY A 842 -16.01 -23.22 -12.89
C GLY A 842 -15.69 -24.36 -11.91
N ARG A 843 -14.97 -25.41 -12.34
CA ARG A 843 -14.46 -26.44 -11.42
C ARG A 843 -13.42 -25.88 -10.45
N MET A 844 -12.48 -25.07 -10.95
CA MET A 844 -11.42 -24.48 -10.15
C MET A 844 -11.94 -23.46 -9.14
N VAL A 845 -12.93 -22.64 -9.50
CA VAL A 845 -13.63 -21.74 -8.58
C VAL A 845 -14.26 -22.53 -7.43
N ARG A 846 -15.01 -23.59 -7.73
CA ARG A 846 -15.61 -24.47 -6.69
C ARG A 846 -14.56 -25.16 -5.82
N ASP A 847 -13.41 -25.50 -6.38
CA ASP A 847 -12.29 -26.04 -5.60
C ASP A 847 -11.70 -24.98 -4.66
N ALA A 848 -11.52 -23.74 -5.15
CA ALA A 848 -11.04 -22.60 -4.38
C ALA A 848 -11.99 -22.24 -3.22
N GLU A 849 -13.30 -22.24 -3.47
CA GLU A 849 -14.34 -22.03 -2.46
C GLU A 849 -14.27 -23.09 -1.36
N ARG A 850 -14.16 -24.38 -1.72
CA ARG A 850 -13.99 -25.46 -0.76
C ARG A 850 -12.73 -25.32 0.10
N TRP A 851 -11.61 -24.95 -0.50
CA TRP A 851 -10.38 -24.71 0.26
C TRP A 851 -10.53 -23.54 1.24
N THR A 852 -11.20 -22.48 0.81
CA THR A 852 -11.48 -21.32 1.68
C THR A 852 -12.31 -21.72 2.90
N GLU A 853 -13.34 -22.56 2.72
CA GLU A 853 -14.15 -23.10 3.83
C GLU A 853 -13.33 -24.01 4.77
N GLU A 854 -12.48 -24.87 4.21
CA GLU A 854 -11.61 -25.75 4.99
C GLU A 854 -10.55 -24.97 5.80
N ASP A 855 -9.94 -23.96 5.18
CA ASP A 855 -8.95 -23.08 5.81
C ASP A 855 -9.60 -22.24 6.92
N GLN A 856 -10.81 -21.71 6.69
CA GLN A 856 -11.59 -21.00 7.71
C GLN A 856 -11.90 -21.90 8.92
N ARG A 857 -12.35 -23.14 8.67
CA ARG A 857 -12.61 -24.11 9.76
C ARG A 857 -11.36 -24.43 10.57
N ARG A 858 -10.21 -24.62 9.90
CA ARG A 858 -8.93 -24.89 10.57
C ARG A 858 -8.44 -23.70 11.39
N ARG A 859 -8.65 -22.48 10.90
CA ARG A 859 -8.34 -21.26 11.64
C ARG A 859 -9.20 -21.12 12.90
N GLU A 860 -10.51 -21.34 12.79
CA GLU A 860 -11.41 -21.33 13.95
C GLU A 860 -11.01 -22.36 15.00
N GLU A 861 -10.57 -23.54 14.56
CA GLU A 861 -10.04 -24.59 15.42
C GLU A 861 -8.73 -24.16 16.12
N ALA A 862 -7.81 -23.50 15.42
CA ALA A 862 -6.57 -22.98 16.01
C ALA A 862 -6.84 -21.84 17.01
N GLU A 863 -7.75 -20.91 16.68
CA GLU A 863 -8.16 -19.82 17.58
C GLU A 863 -8.88 -20.33 18.83
N LEU A 864 -9.69 -21.38 18.70
CA LEU A 864 -10.30 -22.07 19.86
C LEU A 864 -9.23 -22.65 20.78
N ARG A 865 -8.21 -23.34 20.23
CA ARG A 865 -7.10 -23.89 21.02
C ARG A 865 -6.30 -22.82 21.73
N ASN A 866 -5.90 -21.76 21.02
CA ASN A 866 -5.14 -20.66 21.61
C ASN A 866 -5.90 -19.97 22.75
N ARG A 867 -7.22 -19.77 22.59
CA ARG A 867 -8.08 -19.24 23.67
C ARG A 867 -8.12 -20.17 24.87
N ALA A 868 -8.33 -21.47 24.64
CA ALA A 868 -8.37 -22.46 25.71
C ALA A 868 -7.04 -22.55 26.49
N GLU A 869 -5.89 -22.52 25.81
CA GLU A 869 -4.57 -22.48 26.44
C GLU A 869 -4.37 -21.20 27.27
N THR A 870 -4.83 -20.06 26.74
CA THR A 870 -4.78 -18.78 27.46
C THR A 870 -5.65 -18.81 28.72
N SER A 871 -6.88 -19.34 28.63
CA SER A 871 -7.79 -19.47 29.78
C SER A 871 -7.20 -20.39 30.87
N ILE A 872 -6.55 -21.50 30.49
CA ILE A 872 -5.82 -22.35 31.45
C ILE A 872 -4.75 -21.54 32.18
N TYR A 873 -3.90 -20.84 31.42
CA TYR A 873 -2.80 -20.06 31.99
C TYR A 873 -3.30 -18.98 32.96
N GLN A 874 -4.34 -18.24 32.57
CA GLN A 874 -4.95 -17.20 33.40
C GLN A 874 -5.53 -17.76 34.70
N LEU A 875 -6.27 -18.87 34.63
CA LEU A 875 -6.87 -19.48 35.82
C LEU A 875 -5.80 -20.10 36.74
N GLU A 876 -4.74 -20.70 36.18
CA GLU A 876 -3.61 -21.20 36.97
C GLU A 876 -2.83 -20.09 37.68
N ALA A 877 -2.61 -18.95 37.00
CA ALA A 877 -2.02 -17.76 37.62
C ALA A 877 -2.92 -17.24 38.75
N PHE A 878 -4.22 -17.14 38.49
CA PHE A 878 -5.21 -16.68 39.46
C PHE A 878 -5.27 -17.55 40.73
N ILE A 879 -5.27 -18.87 40.58
CA ILE A 879 -5.23 -19.81 41.72
C ILE A 879 -3.93 -19.65 42.52
N ARG A 880 -2.80 -19.41 41.84
CA ARG A 880 -1.50 -19.23 42.49
C ARG A 880 -1.44 -17.95 43.32
N GLU A 881 -2.01 -16.86 42.82
CA GLU A 881 -1.99 -15.55 43.47
C GLU A 881 -3.06 -15.39 44.56
N HIS A 882 -4.19 -16.08 44.43
CA HIS A 882 -5.36 -15.86 45.30
C HIS A 882 -5.87 -17.11 46.00
N GLY A 883 -5.20 -18.27 45.86
CA GLY A 883 -5.64 -19.54 46.43
C GLY A 883 -5.95 -19.49 47.92
N GLY A 884 -5.26 -18.65 48.72
CA GLY A 884 -5.59 -18.49 50.14
C GLY A 884 -6.93 -17.81 50.45
N LYS A 885 -7.63 -17.24 49.45
CA LYS A 885 -8.81 -16.38 49.63
C LYS A 885 -10.15 -17.06 49.30
N PHE A 886 -10.16 -18.31 48.86
CA PHE A 886 -11.40 -19.03 48.54
C PHE A 886 -11.33 -20.52 48.93
N PRO A 887 -12.48 -21.18 49.13
CA PRO A 887 -12.55 -22.54 49.69
C PRO A 887 -11.71 -23.57 48.91
N PHE A 888 -11.13 -24.52 49.63
CA PHE A 888 -10.33 -25.61 49.05
C PHE A 888 -11.11 -26.47 48.04
N THR A 889 -12.43 -26.58 48.22
CA THR A 889 -13.34 -27.27 47.28
C THR A 889 -13.35 -26.61 45.91
N MET A 890 -13.44 -25.28 45.85
CA MET A 890 -13.42 -24.51 44.59
C MET A 890 -12.05 -24.56 43.91
N GLN A 891 -10.95 -24.64 44.66
CA GLN A 891 -9.62 -24.88 44.09
C GLN A 891 -9.51 -26.25 43.43
N GLY A 892 -10.11 -27.27 44.04
CA GLY A 892 -10.18 -28.62 43.48
C GLY A 892 -10.96 -28.67 42.17
N GLU A 893 -12.14 -28.03 42.14
CA GLU A 893 -12.98 -27.93 40.94
C GLU A 893 -12.27 -27.21 39.79
N ALA A 894 -11.56 -26.11 40.06
CA ALA A 894 -10.80 -25.40 39.04
C ALA A 894 -9.61 -26.19 38.49
N ARG A 895 -8.86 -26.90 39.35
CA ARG A 895 -7.77 -27.77 38.89
C ARG A 895 -8.30 -28.93 38.03
N GLN A 896 -9.44 -29.50 38.42
CA GLN A 896 -10.09 -30.54 37.63
C GLN A 896 -10.54 -30.02 36.25
N ALA A 897 -11.14 -28.82 36.19
CA ALA A 897 -11.53 -28.21 34.91
C ALA A 897 -10.31 -27.91 34.01
N ILE A 898 -9.18 -27.46 34.60
CA ILE A 898 -7.92 -27.27 33.89
C ILE A 898 -7.40 -28.59 33.30
N ASP A 899 -7.41 -29.67 34.08
CA ASP A 899 -6.92 -30.99 33.62
C ASP A 899 -7.80 -31.58 32.51
N VAL A 900 -9.12 -31.40 32.60
CA VAL A 900 -10.07 -31.80 31.55
C VAL A 900 -9.80 -31.03 30.26
N LEU A 901 -9.64 -29.71 30.33
CA LEU A 901 -9.34 -28.90 29.15
C LEU A 901 -7.97 -29.21 28.55
N ARG A 902 -6.94 -29.46 29.37
CA ARG A 902 -5.62 -29.95 28.90
C ARG A 902 -5.72 -31.28 28.17
N THR A 903 -6.53 -32.19 28.69
CA THR A 903 -6.75 -33.51 28.06
C THR A 903 -7.47 -33.37 26.72
N ALA A 904 -8.48 -32.49 26.64
CA ALA A 904 -9.17 -32.19 25.39
C ALA A 904 -8.24 -31.53 24.35
N LEU A 905 -7.38 -30.61 24.78
CA LEU A 905 -6.38 -29.93 23.93
C LEU A 905 -5.34 -30.89 23.33
N ALA A 906 -5.05 -32.01 23.99
CA ALA A 906 -4.17 -33.06 23.46
C ALA A 906 -4.80 -33.89 22.32
N GLY A 907 -6.12 -33.82 22.15
CA GLY A 907 -6.86 -34.48 21.07
C GLY A 907 -7.15 -33.57 19.87
N THR A 908 -7.92 -34.07 18.91
CA THR A 908 -8.33 -33.35 17.68
C THR A 908 -9.82 -32.96 17.64
N ASP A 909 -10.56 -33.16 18.74
CA ASP A 909 -12.01 -32.92 18.80
C ASP A 909 -12.32 -31.48 19.24
N SER A 910 -12.67 -30.64 18.27
CA SER A 910 -13.02 -29.23 18.50
C SER A 910 -14.24 -29.03 19.40
N GLU A 911 -15.22 -29.94 19.38
CA GLU A 911 -16.40 -29.82 20.25
C GLU A 911 -16.05 -30.19 21.69
N ALA A 912 -15.23 -31.23 21.89
CA ALA A 912 -14.71 -31.55 23.23
C ALA A 912 -13.91 -30.39 23.85
N ILE A 913 -13.08 -29.71 23.05
CA ILE A 913 -12.33 -28.52 23.49
C ILE A 913 -13.30 -27.38 23.83
N ARG A 914 -14.31 -27.15 22.99
CA ARG A 914 -15.32 -26.09 23.21
C ARG A 914 -16.11 -26.31 24.50
N THR A 915 -16.57 -27.53 24.75
CA THR A 915 -17.29 -27.88 25.98
C THR A 915 -16.40 -27.71 27.20
N ALA A 916 -15.18 -28.28 27.19
CA ALA A 916 -14.26 -28.16 28.31
C ALA A 916 -13.82 -26.72 28.59
N ALA A 917 -13.69 -25.88 27.55
CA ALA A 917 -13.39 -24.46 27.69
C ALA A 917 -14.55 -23.70 28.36
N ALA A 918 -15.80 -23.98 27.96
CA ALA A 918 -16.97 -23.37 28.58
C ALA A 918 -17.11 -23.76 30.07
N ASP A 919 -16.84 -25.02 30.40
CA ASP A 919 -16.86 -25.50 31.79
C ASP A 919 -15.79 -24.79 32.64
N LEU A 920 -14.58 -24.63 32.10
CA LEU A 920 -13.49 -23.90 32.75
C LEU A 920 -13.83 -22.41 32.96
N ASP A 921 -14.44 -21.75 31.96
CA ASP A 921 -14.89 -20.37 32.08
C ASP A 921 -15.97 -20.21 33.16
N GLN A 922 -16.90 -21.16 33.26
CA GLN A 922 -17.94 -21.16 34.30
C GLN A 922 -17.33 -21.28 35.71
N VAL A 923 -16.35 -22.18 35.90
CA VAL A 923 -15.66 -22.32 37.18
C VAL A 923 -14.84 -21.07 37.50
N SER A 924 -14.15 -20.49 36.52
CA SER A 924 -13.39 -19.24 36.66
C SER A 924 -14.28 -18.08 37.13
N GLN A 925 -15.47 -17.92 36.54
CA GLN A 925 -16.46 -16.92 36.96
C GLN A 925 -16.94 -17.11 38.40
N GLN A 926 -17.24 -18.35 38.81
CA GLN A 926 -17.68 -18.66 40.17
C GLN A 926 -16.61 -18.28 41.21
N ILE A 927 -15.34 -18.55 40.91
CA ILE A 927 -14.21 -18.17 41.77
C ILE A 927 -14.07 -16.64 41.84
N GLY A 928 -14.19 -15.95 40.70
CA GLY A 928 -14.17 -14.49 40.66
C GLY A 928 -15.24 -13.86 41.56
N VAL A 929 -16.50 -14.33 41.47
CA VAL A 929 -17.62 -13.86 42.30
C VAL A 929 -17.38 -14.11 43.80
N ALA A 930 -16.79 -15.25 44.16
CA ALA A 930 -16.50 -15.59 45.56
C ALA A 930 -15.50 -14.61 46.21
N ILE A 931 -14.54 -14.07 45.47
CA ILE A 931 -13.57 -13.09 45.96
C ILE A 931 -14.22 -11.72 46.19
N TYR A 932 -15.10 -11.27 45.28
CA TYR A 932 -15.79 -9.99 45.44
C TYR A 932 -16.80 -9.98 46.60
N ARG A 933 -17.38 -11.13 46.94
CA ARG A 933 -18.28 -11.28 48.11
C ARG A 933 -17.56 -11.25 49.47
N GLN A 934 -16.23 -11.35 49.51
CA GLN A 934 -15.44 -11.26 50.75
C GLN A 934 -14.92 -9.85 51.08
N ARG A 935 -15.21 -8.83 50.27
CA ARG A 935 -14.95 -7.43 50.66
C ARG A 935 -16.00 -6.98 51.67
N PRO A 936 -15.63 -6.53 52.89
CA PRO A 936 -16.60 -5.96 53.81
C PRO A 936 -17.19 -4.69 53.19
N SER A 937 -18.52 -4.57 53.21
CA SER A 937 -19.19 -3.27 53.12
C SER A 937 -18.64 -2.37 54.24
N LEU A 938 -18.16 -1.18 53.85
CA LEU A 938 -17.66 -0.11 54.72
C LEU A 938 -18.58 0.16 55.93
#